data_AF-B2HMF4-F1
#
_entry.id   AF-B2HMF4-F1
#
_cell.length_a   1.000
_cell.length_b   1.000
_cell.length_c   1.000
_cell.angle_alpha   90.00
_cell.angle_beta   90.00
_cell.angle_gamma   90.00
#
_symmetry.space_group_name_H-M   'P 1'
#
loop_
_entity.id
_entity.type
_entity.pdbx_description
1 polymer ?
#
loop_
_entity_poly.entity_id
_entity_poly.type
_entity_poly.pdbx_seq_one_letter_code
_entity_poly.pdbx_strand_id
1 'polypeptide(L)'
;MSYVLVTPEMVATAAADAAAIGSTVSAANAAAAIPTTAIATAAADDVSAAIAALFNAHAEQYQALSVRVAELHESFTRALTAGSTAYATAEAANAGPLQPLLDLINAPTQALLARPLIGDGSNGAPGTGQAGGNGGLLIGNGGAGGSGAPGQRGGAGGAGGLLLGNGGAGGAGGVGALGQASGTGGNGGAGGLLFGKGGAGGAGGVGGLGQAGGTGGNGGAGGLLFGNGGAGGVGGAGGVGGVDSAGGTGGTGGTGGANGLFGAAGSGGSGGAGGDGAPGDTAGAGGTGGTGSAGGAGGTGGAGGANQFFGHAGDGGHGGTGGTGGTGGAGGSGVGSGLAGGAGGDGGAGGAAGRGGAAGAGGPLVTPGHAGNTGTGGTGGTGGTGGNGDLHTNGGNGGTGGSGGAGIAGVGGGNGGTGGDGGKGGTGANGAPLGASGGTGGDGGKGGGGGNATDGGHGGNGGTGGTAGDGGNGQSGDLNANGGGGGRGGTGGAGGIGGTTTGGGDAGAGGGGGAGGTGGSGGEGGAGGFGGDGGAGGTGGKAGAGGDGGNATDGGNAGAGGDGGTGGAGGTGGGIVTGINGGAGGAGGDGGDSGNGGNATGGGNGGNGGTAGTGGAGGLGGGGFRVGHGGGGGNGGNGGVGGTATAGGDAGSGGTGGVGGDGSVGGDASDAVAGGDGGTGGRGGSGGAGGIATGGGSAGHGGVGGGGGNGGHGTDGTAGVAGHGGGAGGAGGDAGDGGKGGDALDGGTAGAGGAGGKAGNGGGAGSGGKGTFDGGAGGAGGDGGKAGNGGAGGIDSNGQVADGGDGGDGGNGGDGGNGGDGSPVGAGGTGGIGTAGGAGGGGGAVSGRPGQNGSEGQPG
;
A
#
# COMPACT_ATOMS: atom_id res chain seq x y z
N MET A 1 55.88 -18.50 -5.83
CA MET A 1 54.58 -19.16 -6.10
C MET A 1 53.56 -18.43 -5.24
N SER A 2 52.62 -17.70 -5.83
CA SER A 2 51.54 -17.06 -5.06
C SER A 2 50.67 -18.17 -4.48
N TYR A 3 50.64 -18.29 -3.15
CA TYR A 3 49.70 -19.19 -2.49
C TYR A 3 48.29 -18.63 -2.67
N VAL A 4 47.49 -19.31 -3.47
CA VAL A 4 46.04 -19.07 -3.54
C VAL A 4 45.45 -19.76 -2.31
N LEU A 5 45.10 -18.98 -1.28
CA LEU A 5 44.40 -19.43 -0.08
C LEU A 5 42.89 -19.42 -0.39
N VAL A 6 42.36 -20.58 -0.79
CA VAL A 6 40.91 -20.83 -0.82
C VAL A 6 40.64 -21.86 0.27
N THR A 7 39.87 -21.48 1.30
CA THR A 7 39.41 -22.42 2.33
C THR A 7 38.25 -23.24 1.75
N PRO A 8 38.35 -24.57 1.64
CA PRO A 8 37.28 -25.41 1.10
C PRO A 8 35.94 -25.19 1.83
N GLU A 9 35.99 -24.88 3.13
CA GLU A 9 34.81 -24.56 3.94
C GLU A 9 34.06 -23.32 3.42
N MET A 10 34.75 -22.24 3.02
CA MET A 10 34.06 -21.08 2.44
C MET A 10 33.43 -21.40 1.08
N VAL A 11 34.05 -22.28 0.29
CA VAL A 11 33.49 -22.71 -1.01
C VAL A 11 32.30 -23.65 -0.81
N ALA A 12 32.35 -24.50 0.22
CA ALA A 12 31.23 -25.36 0.62
C ALA A 12 30.06 -24.54 1.17
N THR A 13 30.33 -23.53 2.01
CA THR A 13 29.30 -22.57 2.46
C THR A 13 28.72 -21.80 1.29
N ALA A 14 29.55 -21.28 0.38
CA ALA A 14 29.07 -20.61 -0.83
C ALA A 14 28.25 -21.53 -1.75
N ALA A 15 28.60 -22.83 -1.83
CA ALA A 15 27.83 -23.82 -2.57
C ALA A 15 26.48 -24.11 -1.90
N ALA A 16 26.43 -24.14 -0.57
CA ALA A 16 25.20 -24.31 0.20
C ALA A 16 24.30 -23.07 0.09
N ASP A 17 24.88 -21.87 0.16
CA ASP A 17 24.16 -20.61 -0.06
C ASP A 17 23.63 -20.53 -1.50
N ALA A 18 24.44 -20.91 -2.49
CA ALA A 18 24.00 -21.01 -3.88
C ALA A 18 22.87 -22.03 -4.04
N ALA A 19 22.93 -23.19 -3.37
CA ALA A 19 21.86 -24.18 -3.38
C ALA A 19 20.57 -23.64 -2.71
N ALA A 20 20.69 -22.90 -1.60
CA ALA A 20 19.58 -22.25 -0.93
C ALA A 20 18.93 -21.17 -1.80
N ILE A 21 19.73 -20.38 -2.51
CA ILE A 21 19.25 -19.42 -3.53
C ILE A 21 18.55 -20.15 -4.68
N GLY A 22 19.13 -21.25 -5.18
CA GLY A 22 18.52 -22.05 -6.24
C GLY A 22 17.18 -22.66 -5.82
N SER A 23 17.08 -23.13 -4.57
CA SER A 23 15.85 -23.68 -3.98
C SER A 23 14.77 -22.62 -3.80
N THR A 24 15.12 -21.46 -3.25
CA THR A 24 14.19 -20.33 -3.08
C THR A 24 13.70 -19.77 -4.41
N VAL A 25 14.58 -19.61 -5.41
CA VAL A 25 14.19 -19.15 -6.76
C VAL A 25 13.33 -20.20 -7.47
N SER A 26 13.64 -21.50 -7.34
CA SER A 26 12.83 -22.56 -7.93
C SER A 26 11.45 -22.66 -7.27
N ALA A 27 11.37 -22.50 -5.94
CA ALA A 27 10.11 -22.46 -5.20
C ALA A 27 9.26 -21.23 -5.60
N ALA A 28 9.89 -20.07 -5.77
CA ALA A 28 9.23 -18.86 -6.25
C ALA A 28 8.72 -19.02 -7.69
N ASN A 29 9.52 -19.58 -8.60
CA ASN A 29 9.11 -19.84 -9.99
C ASN A 29 7.98 -20.88 -10.08
N ALA A 30 7.96 -21.89 -9.19
CA ALA A 30 6.89 -22.87 -9.10
C ALA A 30 5.60 -22.26 -8.52
N ALA A 31 5.69 -21.45 -7.46
CA ALA A 31 4.55 -20.72 -6.90
C ALA A 31 3.95 -19.74 -7.91
N ALA A 32 4.78 -19.12 -8.74
CA ALA A 32 4.36 -18.20 -9.80
C ALA A 32 3.88 -18.91 -11.09
N ALA A 33 4.05 -20.23 -11.22
CA ALA A 33 3.75 -20.93 -12.48
C ALA A 33 2.26 -20.88 -12.84
N ILE A 34 1.38 -21.30 -11.92
CA ILE A 34 -0.07 -21.32 -12.15
C ILE A 34 -0.65 -19.91 -12.41
N PRO A 35 -0.35 -18.88 -11.61
CA PRO A 35 -0.93 -17.55 -11.85
C PRO A 35 -0.42 -16.86 -13.13
N THR A 36 0.70 -17.31 -13.73
CA THR A 36 1.27 -16.68 -14.93
C THR A 36 0.97 -17.41 -16.23
N THR A 37 0.73 -18.73 -16.20
CA THR A 37 0.42 -19.53 -17.41
C THR A 37 -1.07 -19.77 -17.62
N ALA A 38 -1.90 -19.43 -16.64
CA ALA A 38 -3.36 -19.57 -16.70
C ALA A 38 -4.08 -18.21 -16.77
N ILE A 39 -3.51 -17.24 -17.47
CA ILE A 39 -4.14 -15.93 -17.66
C ILE A 39 -5.36 -16.12 -18.56
N ALA A 40 -6.54 -15.88 -18.00
CA ALA A 40 -7.80 -15.93 -18.72
C ALA A 40 -7.94 -14.71 -19.65
N THR A 41 -8.69 -14.88 -20.73
CA THR A 41 -9.05 -13.79 -21.63
C THR A 41 -9.92 -12.77 -20.87
N ALA A 42 -9.52 -11.50 -20.88
CA ALA A 42 -10.26 -10.45 -20.17
C ALA A 42 -11.68 -10.21 -20.73
N ALA A 43 -11.87 -10.48 -22.03
CA ALA A 43 -13.16 -10.48 -22.72
C ALA A 43 -13.14 -11.48 -23.89
N ALA A 44 -14.31 -11.72 -24.50
CA ALA A 44 -14.48 -12.69 -25.59
C ALA A 44 -13.98 -12.20 -26.96
N ASP A 45 -13.41 -11.00 -27.02
CA ASP A 45 -12.90 -10.43 -28.26
C ASP A 45 -11.53 -11.01 -28.64
N ASP A 46 -11.24 -10.96 -29.93
CA ASP A 46 -10.01 -11.53 -30.49
C ASP A 46 -8.73 -10.85 -29.97
N VAL A 47 -8.79 -9.59 -29.49
CA VAL A 47 -7.64 -8.87 -28.94
C VAL A 47 -7.35 -9.34 -27.52
N SER A 48 -8.37 -9.49 -26.67
CA SER A 48 -8.23 -10.09 -25.32
C SER A 48 -7.78 -11.55 -25.39
N ALA A 49 -8.29 -12.30 -26.37
CA ALA A 49 -7.84 -13.65 -26.65
C ALA A 49 -6.37 -13.69 -27.09
N ALA A 50 -5.96 -12.78 -27.99
CA ALA A 50 -4.58 -12.69 -28.46
C ALA A 50 -3.61 -12.22 -27.36
N ILE A 51 -4.01 -11.30 -26.49
CA ILE A 51 -3.19 -10.79 -25.38
C ILE A 51 -3.02 -11.86 -24.30
N ALA A 52 -4.09 -12.54 -23.89
CA ALA A 52 -3.98 -13.67 -22.97
C ALA A 52 -3.15 -14.81 -23.55
N ALA A 53 -3.31 -15.11 -24.85
CA ALA A 53 -2.48 -16.09 -25.55
C ALA A 53 -0.99 -15.67 -25.59
N LEU A 54 -0.69 -14.38 -25.80
CA LEU A 54 0.67 -13.86 -25.79
C LEU A 54 1.31 -13.97 -24.41
N PHE A 55 0.59 -13.59 -23.34
CA PHE A 55 1.11 -13.68 -21.98
C PHE A 55 1.26 -15.13 -21.51
N ASN A 56 0.30 -16.02 -21.82
CA ASN A 56 0.44 -17.45 -21.53
C ASN A 56 1.62 -18.05 -22.28
N ALA A 57 1.79 -17.74 -23.57
CA ALA A 57 2.94 -18.21 -24.35
C ALA A 57 4.28 -17.64 -23.82
N HIS A 58 4.30 -16.39 -23.36
CA HIS A 58 5.48 -15.78 -22.76
C HIS A 58 5.81 -16.41 -21.40
N ALA A 59 4.80 -16.70 -20.58
CA ALA A 59 4.97 -17.39 -19.31
C ALA A 59 5.44 -18.83 -19.52
N GLU A 60 4.92 -19.56 -20.52
CA GLU A 60 5.42 -20.89 -20.88
C GLU A 60 6.89 -20.84 -21.35
N GLN A 61 7.27 -19.84 -22.15
CA GLN A 61 8.67 -19.63 -22.56
C GLN A 61 9.57 -19.28 -21.36
N TYR A 62 9.09 -18.45 -20.45
CA TYR A 62 9.78 -18.10 -19.22
C TYR A 62 9.94 -19.32 -18.30
N GLN A 63 8.93 -20.19 -18.19
CA GLN A 63 9.00 -21.43 -17.43
C GLN A 63 10.02 -22.40 -18.06
N ALA A 64 10.03 -22.55 -19.38
CA ALA A 64 11.03 -23.35 -20.09
C ALA A 64 12.46 -22.79 -19.92
N LEU A 65 12.62 -21.46 -19.96
CA LEU A 65 13.90 -20.81 -19.70
C LEU A 65 14.33 -20.97 -18.24
N SER A 66 13.40 -20.86 -17.29
CA SER A 66 13.64 -21.00 -15.86
C SER A 66 14.11 -22.42 -15.51
N VAL A 67 13.57 -23.44 -16.17
CA VAL A 67 14.08 -24.82 -16.06
C VAL A 67 15.51 -24.91 -16.57
N ARG A 68 15.84 -24.25 -17.70
CA ARG A 68 17.20 -24.26 -18.26
C ARG A 68 18.21 -23.48 -17.42
N VAL A 69 17.77 -22.41 -16.77
CA VAL A 69 18.57 -21.66 -15.78
C VAL A 69 18.73 -22.47 -14.50
N ALA A 70 17.71 -23.21 -14.06
CA ALA A 70 17.82 -24.12 -12.92
C ALA A 70 18.82 -25.24 -13.19
N GLU A 71 18.84 -25.83 -14.39
CA GLU A 71 19.84 -26.81 -14.81
C GLU A 71 21.27 -26.24 -14.86
N LEU A 72 21.42 -24.98 -15.31
CA LEU A 72 22.68 -24.26 -15.28
C LEU A 72 23.14 -23.98 -13.85
N HIS A 73 22.22 -23.53 -13.00
CA HIS A 73 22.47 -23.23 -11.59
C HIS A 73 22.81 -24.50 -10.80
N GLU A 74 22.15 -25.61 -11.09
CA GLU A 74 22.47 -26.91 -10.55
C GLU A 74 23.85 -27.37 -11.04
N SER A 75 24.17 -27.18 -12.31
CA SER A 75 25.50 -27.49 -12.86
C SER A 75 26.60 -26.61 -12.25
N PHE A 76 26.31 -25.33 -12.00
CA PHE A 76 27.19 -24.38 -11.30
C PHE A 76 27.40 -24.79 -9.84
N THR A 77 26.32 -25.11 -9.12
CA THR A 77 26.37 -25.58 -7.72
C THR A 77 27.09 -26.92 -7.62
N ARG A 78 26.88 -27.82 -8.58
CA ARG A 78 27.57 -29.10 -8.70
C ARG A 78 29.05 -28.90 -9.02
N ALA A 79 29.40 -27.94 -9.87
CA ALA A 79 30.79 -27.57 -10.15
C ALA A 79 31.48 -26.91 -8.94
N LEU A 80 30.75 -26.08 -8.17
CA LEU A 80 31.25 -25.49 -6.93
C LEU A 80 31.48 -26.56 -5.86
N THR A 81 30.52 -27.47 -5.69
CA THR A 81 30.61 -28.62 -4.79
C THR A 81 31.74 -29.57 -5.23
N ALA A 82 31.88 -29.84 -6.53
CA ALA A 82 32.96 -30.64 -7.09
C ALA A 82 34.32 -29.94 -6.94
N GLY A 83 34.40 -28.62 -7.08
CA GLY A 83 35.59 -27.82 -6.80
C GLY A 83 35.96 -27.88 -5.32
N SER A 84 34.99 -27.71 -4.41
CA SER A 84 35.16 -27.90 -2.97
C SER A 84 35.66 -29.31 -2.66
N THR A 85 35.12 -30.33 -3.34
CA THR A 85 35.52 -31.73 -3.16
C THR A 85 36.90 -31.98 -3.78
N ALA A 86 37.26 -31.33 -4.89
CA ALA A 86 38.60 -31.42 -5.50
C ALA A 86 39.66 -30.77 -4.60
N TYR A 87 39.36 -29.64 -3.96
CA TYR A 87 40.24 -29.03 -2.96
C TYR A 87 40.28 -29.86 -1.67
N ALA A 88 39.14 -30.37 -1.18
CA ALA A 88 39.10 -31.26 -0.01
C ALA A 88 39.77 -32.62 -0.27
N THR A 89 39.74 -33.15 -1.50
CA THR A 89 40.45 -34.37 -1.89
C THR A 89 41.93 -34.11 -2.14
N ALA A 90 42.32 -32.92 -2.61
CA ALA A 90 43.71 -32.51 -2.66
C ALA A 90 44.28 -32.32 -1.24
N GLU A 91 43.50 -31.75 -0.31
CA GLU A 91 43.82 -31.72 1.11
C GLU A 91 43.87 -33.12 1.71
N ALA A 92 42.90 -33.99 1.42
CA ALA A 92 42.90 -35.37 1.88
C ALA A 92 44.02 -36.22 1.24
N ALA A 93 44.46 -35.91 0.02
CA ALA A 93 45.62 -36.55 -0.61
C ALA A 93 46.94 -36.05 -0.02
N ASN A 94 47.00 -34.77 0.40
CA ASN A 94 48.13 -34.20 1.11
C ASN A 94 48.17 -34.59 2.61
N ALA A 95 47.00 -34.85 3.21
CA ALA A 95 46.83 -35.31 4.59
C ALA A 95 46.82 -36.84 4.71
N GLY A 96 46.53 -37.56 3.63
CA GLY A 96 46.48 -39.02 3.57
C GLY A 96 47.75 -39.72 4.05
N PRO A 97 48.96 -39.20 3.75
CA PRO A 97 50.21 -39.70 4.34
C PRO A 97 50.32 -39.50 5.86
N LEU A 98 49.57 -38.55 6.43
CA LEU A 98 49.50 -38.26 7.87
C LEU A 98 48.33 -38.98 8.57
N GLN A 99 47.39 -39.55 7.83
CA GLN A 99 46.23 -40.27 8.38
C GLN A 99 46.62 -41.46 9.28
N PRO A 100 47.60 -42.31 8.94
CA PRO A 100 48.04 -43.37 9.85
C PRO A 100 48.60 -42.85 11.17
N LEU A 101 49.21 -41.65 11.14
CA LEU A 101 49.75 -40.99 12.32
C LEU A 101 48.61 -40.42 13.18
N LEU A 102 47.60 -39.82 12.55
CA LEU A 102 46.38 -39.36 13.23
C LEU A 102 45.59 -40.53 13.82
N ASP A 103 45.45 -41.65 13.11
CA ASP A 103 44.80 -42.86 13.61
C ASP A 103 45.57 -43.43 14.81
N LEU A 104 46.90 -43.44 14.77
CA LEU A 104 47.74 -43.85 15.89
C LEU A 104 47.60 -42.92 17.11
N ILE A 105 47.56 -41.60 16.89
CA ILE A 105 47.36 -40.59 17.93
C ILE A 105 45.96 -40.68 18.53
N ASN A 106 44.95 -40.97 17.71
CA ASN A 106 43.56 -41.06 18.12
C ASN A 106 43.20 -42.43 18.70
N ALA A 107 43.91 -43.50 18.38
CA ALA A 107 43.57 -44.87 18.78
C ALA A 107 43.35 -45.03 20.29
N PRO A 108 44.19 -44.47 21.19
CA PRO A 108 43.96 -44.56 22.63
C PRO A 108 42.65 -43.91 23.08
N THR A 109 42.32 -42.74 22.54
CA THR A 109 41.13 -41.98 22.96
C THR A 109 39.87 -42.49 22.26
N GLN A 110 39.99 -42.96 21.03
CA GLN A 110 38.91 -43.62 20.31
C GLN A 110 38.53 -44.94 21.00
N ALA A 111 39.51 -45.70 21.53
CA ALA A 111 39.26 -46.90 22.30
C ALA A 111 38.68 -46.62 23.69
N LEU A 112 39.13 -45.56 24.37
CA LEU A 112 38.77 -45.29 25.76
C LEU A 112 37.51 -44.41 25.92
N LEU A 113 37.30 -43.48 25.00
CA LEU A 113 36.27 -42.44 25.08
C LEU A 113 35.36 -42.39 23.86
N ALA A 114 35.54 -43.33 22.90
CA ALA A 114 34.81 -43.38 21.63
C ALA A 114 34.88 -42.04 20.85
N ARG A 115 35.95 -41.26 21.05
CA ARG A 115 36.13 -39.95 20.43
C ARG A 115 37.60 -39.72 20.06
N PRO A 116 37.90 -39.20 18.85
CA PRO A 116 39.27 -38.94 18.46
C PRO A 116 39.85 -37.83 19.32
N LEU A 117 41.17 -37.80 19.49
CA LEU A 117 41.87 -36.70 20.16
C LEU A 117 41.90 -35.46 19.26
N ILE A 118 42.15 -35.68 17.97
CA ILE A 118 42.24 -34.69 16.89
C ILE A 118 41.38 -35.16 15.71
N GLY A 119 40.45 -34.34 15.24
CA GLY A 119 39.66 -34.61 14.04
C GLY A 119 38.31 -33.90 14.05
N ASP A 120 37.75 -33.66 12.87
CA ASP A 120 36.44 -33.00 12.77
C ASP A 120 35.29 -33.97 13.03
N GLY A 121 34.17 -33.41 13.48
CA GLY A 121 32.93 -34.14 13.69
C GLY A 121 32.23 -34.46 12.37
N SER A 122 31.61 -35.64 12.30
CA SER A 122 30.81 -36.04 11.12
C SER A 122 29.56 -35.18 10.98
N ASN A 123 29.23 -34.74 9.78
CA ASN A 123 27.96 -34.07 9.53
C ASN A 123 26.78 -35.05 9.67
N GLY A 124 25.67 -34.59 10.21
CA GLY A 124 24.41 -35.33 10.21
C GLY A 124 23.83 -35.44 8.80
N ALA A 125 23.16 -36.55 8.50
CA ALA A 125 22.59 -36.75 7.16
C ALA A 125 21.42 -35.78 6.89
N PRO A 126 21.36 -35.13 5.71
CA PRO A 126 20.22 -34.29 5.35
C PRO A 126 18.89 -35.04 5.37
N GLY A 127 17.81 -34.37 5.77
CA GLY A 127 16.46 -34.93 5.84
C GLY A 127 16.22 -35.92 6.99
N THR A 128 17.16 -36.09 7.91
CA THR A 128 17.04 -37.05 9.02
C THR A 128 16.94 -36.41 10.40
N GLY A 129 17.22 -35.11 10.53
CA GLY A 129 17.34 -34.43 11.82
C GLY A 129 18.52 -34.91 12.68
N GLN A 130 19.46 -35.69 12.11
CA GLN A 130 20.60 -36.23 12.84
C GLN A 130 21.52 -35.11 13.31
N ALA A 131 21.96 -35.18 14.57
CA ALA A 131 22.95 -34.25 15.10
C ALA A 131 24.31 -34.44 14.41
N GLY A 132 25.04 -33.35 14.25
CA GLY A 132 26.45 -33.39 13.87
C GLY A 132 27.28 -34.00 15.00
N GLY A 133 28.27 -34.79 14.63
CA GLY A 133 29.26 -35.35 15.55
C GLY A 133 30.10 -34.23 16.17
N ASN A 134 30.51 -34.42 17.42
CA ASN A 134 31.48 -33.51 18.04
C ASN A 134 32.85 -33.67 17.37
N GLY A 135 33.61 -32.58 17.30
CA GLY A 135 35.03 -32.63 16.97
C GLY A 135 35.83 -33.42 18.01
N GLY A 136 37.11 -33.61 17.71
CA GLY A 136 38.07 -34.33 18.54
C GLY A 136 38.16 -33.72 19.95
N LEU A 137 38.62 -34.51 20.92
CA LEU A 137 38.68 -34.08 22.33
C LEU A 137 39.45 -32.78 22.50
N LEU A 138 40.54 -32.55 21.77
CA LEU A 138 41.35 -31.34 21.88
C LEU A 138 41.22 -30.43 20.66
N ILE A 139 41.30 -30.99 19.46
CA ILE A 139 41.34 -30.21 18.21
C ILE A 139 40.36 -30.80 17.20
N GLY A 140 39.52 -29.94 16.62
CA GLY A 140 38.62 -30.31 15.52
C GLY A 140 37.30 -29.53 15.57
N ASN A 141 36.76 -29.23 14.41
CA ASN A 141 35.46 -28.58 14.28
C ASN A 141 34.33 -29.58 14.56
N GLY A 142 33.21 -29.11 15.07
CA GLY A 142 31.99 -29.91 15.15
C GLY A 142 31.34 -30.07 13.78
N GLY A 143 30.72 -31.23 13.54
CA GLY A 143 29.97 -31.48 12.32
C GLY A 143 28.66 -30.68 12.27
N ALA A 144 28.20 -30.35 11.07
CA ALA A 144 26.89 -29.72 10.88
C ALA A 144 25.76 -30.70 11.21
N GLY A 145 24.66 -30.20 11.77
CA GLY A 145 23.43 -30.98 11.96
C GLY A 145 22.70 -31.21 10.64
N GLY A 146 22.15 -32.39 10.46
CA GLY A 146 21.32 -32.74 9.29
C GLY A 146 19.97 -32.03 9.33
N SER A 147 19.45 -31.59 8.17
CA SER A 147 18.10 -31.03 8.09
C SER A 147 17.03 -32.05 8.49
N GLY A 148 15.88 -31.59 8.99
CA GLY A 148 14.74 -32.44 9.35
C GLY A 148 13.95 -32.91 8.12
N ALA A 149 13.38 -34.12 8.19
CA ALA A 149 12.27 -34.55 7.33
C ALA A 149 11.02 -33.69 7.59
N PRO A 150 9.98 -33.70 6.73
CA PRO A 150 8.74 -32.97 7.00
C PRO A 150 8.20 -33.19 8.43
N GLY A 151 7.89 -32.10 9.13
CA GLY A 151 7.45 -32.08 10.53
C GLY A 151 8.54 -32.40 11.58
N GLN A 152 9.75 -32.76 11.16
CA GLN A 152 10.85 -33.09 12.06
C GLN A 152 11.80 -31.92 12.28
N ARG A 153 12.33 -31.82 13.51
CA ARG A 153 13.37 -30.86 13.88
C ARG A 153 14.68 -31.12 13.13
N GLY A 154 15.41 -30.05 12.82
CA GLY A 154 16.79 -30.13 12.34
C GLY A 154 17.77 -30.56 13.43
N GLY A 155 18.80 -31.32 13.06
CA GLY A 155 19.80 -31.82 13.98
C GLY A 155 20.64 -30.70 14.59
N ALA A 156 21.07 -30.86 15.84
CA ALA A 156 22.01 -29.92 16.44
C ALA A 156 23.39 -30.03 15.76
N GLY A 157 24.12 -28.93 15.65
CA GLY A 157 25.52 -28.93 15.29
C GLY A 157 26.38 -29.52 16.41
N GLY A 158 27.44 -30.23 16.04
CA GLY A 158 28.39 -30.81 17.00
C GLY A 158 29.24 -29.74 17.66
N ALA A 159 29.71 -30.00 18.89
CA ALA A 159 30.67 -29.12 19.55
C ALA A 159 32.06 -29.24 18.91
N GLY A 160 32.80 -28.13 18.86
CA GLY A 160 34.24 -28.14 18.55
C GLY A 160 35.08 -28.77 19.67
N GLY A 161 36.32 -29.11 19.35
CA GLY A 161 37.28 -29.68 20.30
C GLY A 161 37.69 -28.71 21.41
N LEU A 162 38.07 -29.24 22.57
CA LEU A 162 38.21 -28.46 23.81
C LEU A 162 39.19 -27.27 23.69
N LEU A 163 40.26 -27.41 22.93
CA LEU A 163 41.28 -26.37 22.79
C LEU A 163 41.03 -25.53 21.54
N LEU A 164 40.92 -26.17 20.38
CA LEU A 164 40.73 -25.50 19.09
C LEU A 164 39.63 -26.21 18.30
N GLY A 165 38.57 -25.49 17.95
CA GLY A 165 37.54 -26.02 17.07
C GLY A 165 36.30 -25.13 17.04
N ASN A 166 35.75 -24.91 15.85
CA ASN A 166 34.47 -24.23 15.73
C ASN A 166 33.33 -25.21 15.99
N GLY A 167 32.23 -24.72 16.55
CA GLY A 167 30.99 -25.49 16.63
C GLY A 167 30.36 -25.64 15.25
N GLY A 168 29.75 -26.80 15.00
CA GLY A 168 29.03 -27.06 13.76
C GLY A 168 27.72 -26.28 13.68
N ALA A 169 27.27 -25.95 12.47
CA ALA A 169 25.97 -25.31 12.28
C ALA A 169 24.82 -26.28 12.61
N GLY A 170 23.70 -25.75 13.11
CA GLY A 170 22.47 -26.52 13.28
C GLY A 170 21.75 -26.77 11.95
N GLY A 171 21.10 -27.92 11.81
CA GLY A 171 20.31 -28.28 10.64
C GLY A 171 18.98 -27.54 10.59
N ALA A 172 18.46 -27.28 9.39
CA ALA A 172 17.15 -26.67 9.22
C ALA A 172 16.02 -27.60 9.70
N GLY A 173 14.95 -27.05 10.26
CA GLY A 173 13.71 -27.76 10.53
C GLY A 173 12.99 -28.16 9.25
N GLY A 174 12.37 -29.33 9.24
CA GLY A 174 11.61 -29.79 8.09
C GLY A 174 10.26 -29.10 7.98
N VAL A 175 9.80 -28.90 6.74
CA VAL A 175 8.52 -28.26 6.42
C VAL A 175 7.33 -28.99 7.07
N GLY A 176 6.30 -28.27 7.49
CA GLY A 176 5.08 -28.85 8.04
C GLY A 176 4.32 -29.65 6.99
N ALA A 177 3.87 -30.85 7.35
CA ALA A 177 2.94 -31.63 6.53
C ALA A 177 1.50 -31.12 6.73
N LEU A 178 0.56 -31.52 5.86
CA LEU A 178 -0.87 -31.19 6.00
C LEU A 178 -1.36 -31.50 7.44
N GLY A 179 -1.84 -30.47 8.15
CA GLY A 179 -2.35 -30.59 9.52
C GLY A 179 -1.30 -30.83 10.62
N GLN A 180 0.00 -30.79 10.31
CA GLN A 180 1.08 -30.98 11.29
C GLN A 180 1.93 -29.72 11.46
N ALA A 181 2.38 -29.47 12.68
CA ALA A 181 3.31 -28.38 12.99
C ALA A 181 4.65 -28.58 12.27
N SER A 182 5.33 -27.48 11.98
CA SER A 182 6.63 -27.52 11.33
C SER A 182 7.77 -27.90 12.28
N GLY A 183 8.85 -28.42 11.71
CA GLY A 183 10.07 -28.72 12.44
C GLY A 183 10.80 -27.46 12.89
N THR A 184 11.31 -27.44 14.12
CA THR A 184 12.20 -26.36 14.57
C THR A 184 13.59 -26.53 13.96
N GLY A 185 14.34 -25.44 13.82
CA GLY A 185 15.77 -25.47 13.52
C GLY A 185 16.56 -26.17 14.63
N GLY A 186 17.68 -26.77 14.25
CA GLY A 186 18.66 -27.36 15.16
C GLY A 186 19.55 -26.28 15.76
N ASN A 187 19.98 -26.47 17.01
CA ASN A 187 20.91 -25.53 17.63
C ASN A 187 22.30 -25.63 17.01
N GLY A 188 23.02 -24.51 16.92
CA GLY A 188 24.44 -24.53 16.60
C GLY A 188 25.27 -25.14 17.73
N GLY A 189 26.36 -25.78 17.36
CA GLY A 189 27.31 -26.38 18.30
C GLY A 189 28.17 -25.34 19.01
N ALA A 190 28.64 -25.65 20.21
CA ALA A 190 29.58 -24.78 20.92
C ALA A 190 30.97 -24.82 20.25
N GLY A 191 31.66 -23.68 20.22
CA GLY A 191 33.09 -23.64 19.93
C GLY A 191 33.93 -24.25 21.05
N GLY A 192 35.19 -24.55 20.75
CA GLY A 192 36.16 -25.07 21.71
C GLY A 192 36.41 -24.12 22.88
N LEU A 193 36.64 -24.64 24.09
CA LEU A 193 36.72 -23.82 25.31
C LEU A 193 37.77 -22.72 25.25
N LEU A 194 38.89 -22.88 24.53
CA LEU A 194 39.93 -21.85 24.46
C LEU A 194 39.80 -20.99 23.20
N PHE A 195 39.77 -21.64 22.03
CA PHE A 195 39.60 -21.00 20.72
C PHE A 195 38.53 -21.73 19.90
N GLY A 196 37.54 -20.99 19.42
CA GLY A 196 36.48 -21.54 18.59
C GLY A 196 35.26 -20.66 18.55
N LYS A 197 34.69 -20.45 17.35
CA LYS A 197 33.39 -19.79 17.22
C LYS A 197 32.27 -20.79 17.47
N GLY A 198 31.17 -20.32 18.03
CA GLY A 198 29.93 -21.09 18.08
C GLY A 198 29.32 -21.23 16.69
N GLY A 199 28.70 -22.37 16.42
CA GLY A 199 27.99 -22.61 15.17
C GLY A 199 26.68 -21.82 15.10
N ALA A 200 26.23 -21.46 13.90
CA ALA A 200 24.92 -20.84 13.73
C ALA A 200 23.78 -21.83 14.02
N GLY A 201 22.65 -21.32 14.50
CA GLY A 201 21.41 -22.10 14.60
C GLY A 201 20.77 -22.32 13.23
N GLY A 202 20.11 -23.46 13.05
CA GLY A 202 19.38 -23.79 11.82
C GLY A 202 18.07 -23.02 11.71
N ALA A 203 17.59 -22.78 10.50
CA ALA A 203 16.28 -22.16 10.27
C ALA A 203 15.13 -23.07 10.73
N GLY A 204 14.03 -22.48 11.19
CA GLY A 204 12.77 -23.20 11.40
C GLY A 204 12.09 -23.57 10.09
N GLY A 205 11.34 -24.67 10.07
CA GLY A 205 10.61 -25.11 8.88
C GLY A 205 9.37 -24.23 8.62
N VAL A 206 8.92 -24.18 7.37
CA VAL A 206 7.65 -23.52 7.01
C VAL A 206 6.46 -24.30 7.56
N GLY A 207 5.41 -23.63 8.03
CA GLY A 207 4.16 -24.25 8.51
C GLY A 207 3.38 -24.96 7.40
N GLY A 208 2.73 -26.08 7.74
CA GLY A 208 1.68 -26.67 6.89
C GLY A 208 0.42 -25.80 6.88
N LEU A 209 -0.58 -26.10 6.05
CA LEU A 209 -1.81 -25.29 5.92
C LEU A 209 -2.40 -24.88 7.28
N GLY A 210 -2.53 -23.57 7.53
CA GLY A 210 -3.04 -22.96 8.78
C GLY A 210 -2.13 -23.13 10.01
N GLN A 211 -1.01 -23.84 9.89
CA GLN A 211 -0.13 -24.17 11.00
C GLN A 211 1.03 -23.18 11.14
N ALA A 212 1.50 -23.00 12.37
CA ALA A 212 2.63 -22.14 12.66
C ALA A 212 3.93 -22.62 12.01
N GLY A 213 4.79 -21.67 11.67
CA GLY A 213 6.16 -21.93 11.29
C GLY A 213 7.00 -22.43 12.47
N GLY A 214 8.03 -23.22 12.16
CA GLY A 214 8.95 -23.76 13.14
C GLY A 214 9.84 -22.67 13.72
N THR A 215 10.24 -22.79 14.98
CA THR A 215 11.19 -21.84 15.58
C THR A 215 12.59 -22.02 14.97
N GLY A 216 13.35 -20.94 14.82
CA GLY A 216 14.76 -21.02 14.53
C GLY A 216 15.55 -21.67 15.67
N GLY A 217 16.63 -22.37 15.34
CA GLY A 217 17.54 -22.95 16.32
C GLY A 217 18.43 -21.89 16.96
N ASN A 218 18.88 -22.13 18.19
CA ASN A 218 19.76 -21.17 18.86
C ASN A 218 21.19 -21.25 18.30
N GLY A 219 21.90 -20.13 18.27
CA GLY A 219 23.33 -20.10 18.00
C GLY A 219 24.13 -20.75 19.13
N GLY A 220 25.23 -21.40 18.76
CA GLY A 220 26.15 -22.03 19.71
C GLY A 220 27.02 -21.01 20.44
N ALA A 221 27.46 -21.34 21.65
CA ALA A 221 28.38 -20.49 22.39
C ALA A 221 29.78 -20.48 21.76
N GLY A 222 30.45 -19.34 21.77
CA GLY A 222 31.88 -19.24 21.47
C GLY A 222 32.75 -19.81 22.60
N GLY A 223 34.00 -20.13 22.29
CA GLY A 223 35.03 -20.47 23.26
C GLY A 223 35.31 -19.38 24.28
N LEU A 224 35.64 -19.76 25.52
CA LEU A 224 35.75 -18.89 26.70
C LEU A 224 36.74 -17.72 26.54
N LEU A 225 37.76 -17.83 25.68
CA LEU A 225 38.78 -16.80 25.55
C LEU A 225 38.59 -15.95 24.29
N PHE A 226 38.65 -16.55 23.10
CA PHE A 226 38.60 -15.83 21.81
C PHE A 226 37.50 -16.33 20.85
N GLY A 227 36.37 -16.79 21.39
CA GLY A 227 35.27 -17.31 20.58
C GLY A 227 34.11 -16.34 20.41
N ASN A 228 33.67 -16.12 19.17
CA ASN A 228 32.41 -15.45 18.90
C ASN A 228 31.24 -16.42 19.12
N GLY A 229 30.11 -15.91 19.60
CA GLY A 229 28.86 -16.66 19.61
C GLY A 229 28.32 -16.83 18.19
N GLY A 230 27.65 -17.96 17.93
CA GLY A 230 26.97 -18.21 16.67
C GLY A 230 25.66 -17.42 16.59
N ALA A 231 25.25 -17.03 15.39
CA ALA A 231 23.94 -16.38 15.20
C ALA A 231 22.78 -17.36 15.44
N GLY A 232 21.64 -16.85 15.92
CA GLY A 232 20.39 -17.60 15.97
C GLY A 232 19.81 -17.84 14.58
N GLY A 233 19.14 -18.97 14.39
CA GLY A 233 18.45 -19.32 13.15
C GLY A 233 17.16 -18.52 12.96
N VAL A 234 16.78 -18.27 11.70
CA VAL A 234 15.53 -17.58 11.37
C VAL A 234 14.32 -18.48 11.68
N GLY A 235 13.22 -17.91 12.15
CA GLY A 235 11.95 -18.62 12.30
C GLY A 235 11.31 -18.94 10.95
N GLY A 236 10.66 -20.10 10.83
CA GLY A 236 9.99 -20.49 9.59
C GLY A 236 8.71 -19.69 9.35
N ALA A 237 8.31 -19.51 8.09
CA ALA A 237 7.04 -18.85 7.77
C ALA A 237 5.83 -19.69 8.25
N GLY A 238 4.73 -19.04 8.63
CA GLY A 238 3.46 -19.70 8.87
C GLY A 238 2.88 -20.26 7.58
N GLY A 239 2.11 -21.34 7.66
CA GLY A 239 1.46 -21.90 6.48
C GLY A 239 0.22 -21.11 6.08
N VAL A 240 -0.06 -21.04 4.78
CA VAL A 240 -1.28 -20.41 4.25
C VAL A 240 -2.54 -21.06 4.83
N GLY A 241 -3.61 -20.30 5.03
CA GLY A 241 -4.88 -20.79 5.55
C GLY A 241 -5.44 -21.91 4.67
N GLY A 242 -5.92 -22.99 5.30
CA GLY A 242 -6.84 -23.92 4.64
C GLY A 242 -8.22 -23.29 4.48
N VAL A 243 -9.14 -23.93 3.72
CA VAL A 243 -10.52 -23.44 3.54
C VAL A 243 -11.11 -22.94 4.87
N ASP A 244 -11.65 -21.71 4.86
CA ASP A 244 -12.21 -21.00 6.02
C ASP A 244 -11.29 -20.89 7.26
N SER A 245 -9.97 -21.01 7.07
CA SER A 245 -8.99 -20.99 8.14
C SER A 245 -8.03 -19.82 7.99
N ALA A 246 -7.67 -19.21 9.12
CA ALA A 246 -6.65 -18.18 9.17
C ALA A 246 -5.28 -18.74 8.76
N GLY A 247 -4.40 -17.85 8.30
CA GLY A 247 -3.01 -18.16 8.10
C GLY A 247 -2.30 -18.53 9.41
N GLY A 248 -1.36 -19.47 9.33
CA GLY A 248 -0.54 -19.86 10.46
C GLY A 248 0.40 -18.74 10.91
N THR A 249 0.75 -18.69 12.20
CA THR A 249 1.71 -17.69 12.68
C THR A 249 3.13 -17.98 12.21
N GLY A 250 3.94 -16.95 12.01
CA GLY A 250 5.36 -17.11 11.79
C GLY A 250 6.07 -17.72 13.00
N GLY A 251 7.07 -18.55 12.75
CA GLY A 251 7.93 -19.13 13.77
C GLY A 251 8.82 -18.09 14.43
N THR A 252 9.17 -18.27 15.70
CA THR A 252 10.09 -17.35 16.38
C THR A 252 11.52 -17.54 15.88
N GLY A 253 12.31 -16.48 15.80
CA GLY A 253 13.76 -16.57 15.60
C GLY A 253 14.47 -17.22 16.79
N GLY A 254 15.59 -17.89 16.52
CA GLY A 254 16.44 -18.51 17.53
C GLY A 254 17.31 -17.48 18.24
N THR A 255 17.73 -17.76 19.48
CA THR A 255 18.60 -16.84 20.22
C THR A 255 20.03 -16.87 19.69
N GLY A 256 20.73 -15.75 19.71
CA GLY A 256 22.17 -15.70 19.47
C GLY A 256 22.95 -16.41 20.56
N GLY A 257 24.11 -16.97 20.20
CA GLY A 257 25.02 -17.63 21.13
C GLY A 257 25.85 -16.63 21.93
N ALA A 258 26.21 -17.00 23.17
CA ALA A 258 27.11 -16.19 23.98
C ALA A 258 28.54 -16.20 23.39
N ASN A 259 29.29 -15.13 23.62
CA ASN A 259 30.72 -15.05 23.31
C ASN A 259 31.62 -15.60 24.43
N GLY A 260 32.91 -15.69 24.13
CA GLY A 260 34.00 -15.72 25.10
C GLY A 260 34.44 -14.34 25.55
N LEU A 261 35.46 -14.32 26.42
CA LEU A 261 35.99 -13.14 27.11
C LEU A 261 36.31 -11.97 26.17
N PHE A 262 36.85 -12.24 24.98
CA PHE A 262 37.22 -11.23 23.97
C PHE A 262 36.42 -11.34 22.65
N GLY A 263 35.46 -12.27 22.54
CA GLY A 263 34.69 -12.48 21.30
C GLY A 263 33.48 -11.55 21.20
N ALA A 264 32.79 -11.51 20.06
CA ALA A 264 31.46 -10.87 19.94
C ALA A 264 30.35 -11.91 20.09
N ALA A 265 29.26 -11.57 20.78
CA ALA A 265 28.13 -12.49 20.94
C ALA A 265 27.32 -12.55 19.63
N GLY A 266 26.64 -13.67 19.39
CA GLY A 266 25.87 -13.88 18.17
C GLY A 266 24.60 -13.04 18.18
N SER A 267 24.16 -12.57 17.01
CA SER A 267 22.85 -11.94 16.86
C SER A 267 21.71 -12.95 17.00
N GLY A 268 20.54 -12.50 17.41
CA GLY A 268 19.31 -13.27 17.34
C GLY A 268 18.84 -13.48 15.90
N GLY A 269 18.17 -14.59 15.63
CA GLY A 269 17.55 -14.84 14.32
C GLY A 269 16.27 -14.03 14.15
N SER A 270 15.90 -13.67 12.93
CA SER A 270 14.62 -13.01 12.68
C SER A 270 13.43 -13.96 12.88
N GLY A 271 12.26 -13.41 13.20
CA GLY A 271 11.01 -14.15 13.17
C GLY A 271 10.55 -14.45 11.74
N GLY A 272 9.78 -15.53 11.56
CA GLY A 272 9.19 -15.89 10.27
C GLY A 272 7.98 -15.03 9.93
N ALA A 273 7.65 -14.90 8.65
CA ALA A 273 6.41 -14.25 8.23
C ALA A 273 5.17 -15.06 8.67
N GLY A 274 4.05 -14.41 8.94
CA GLY A 274 2.75 -15.06 9.06
C GLY A 274 2.27 -15.60 7.71
N GLY A 275 1.50 -16.68 7.72
CA GLY A 275 0.88 -17.24 6.52
C GLY A 275 -0.32 -16.40 6.07
N ASP A 276 -0.65 -16.44 4.79
CA ASP A 276 -1.82 -15.75 4.26
C ASP A 276 -3.12 -16.41 4.71
N GLY A 277 -4.20 -15.64 4.82
CA GLY A 277 -5.53 -16.17 5.09
C GLY A 277 -6.14 -16.86 3.87
N ALA A 278 -7.02 -17.83 4.09
CA ALA A 278 -7.71 -18.48 2.98
C ALA A 278 -8.72 -17.56 2.28
N PRO A 279 -8.82 -17.61 0.94
CA PRO A 279 -9.91 -16.97 0.21
C PRO A 279 -11.28 -17.46 0.69
N GLY A 280 -12.28 -16.57 0.63
CA GLY A 280 -13.68 -16.94 0.84
C GLY A 280 -14.27 -17.63 -0.38
N ASP A 281 -15.25 -18.52 -0.14
CA ASP A 281 -15.89 -19.28 -1.20
C ASP A 281 -16.69 -18.40 -2.16
N THR A 282 -16.62 -18.71 -3.45
CA THR A 282 -17.55 -18.09 -4.42
C THR A 282 -18.95 -18.63 -4.20
N ALA A 283 -19.94 -17.75 -4.16
CA ALA A 283 -21.31 -18.17 -3.96
C ALA A 283 -21.94 -18.82 -5.19
N GLY A 284 -22.84 -19.77 -4.92
CA GLY A 284 -23.83 -20.21 -5.90
C GLY A 284 -24.80 -19.07 -6.25
N ALA A 285 -25.60 -19.27 -7.30
CA ALA A 285 -26.39 -18.21 -7.91
C ALA A 285 -27.24 -17.38 -6.92
N GLY A 286 -27.16 -16.05 -7.04
CA GLY A 286 -27.80 -15.07 -6.14
C GLY A 286 -27.29 -15.07 -4.69
N GLY A 287 -26.36 -15.96 -4.33
CA GLY A 287 -25.79 -16.06 -2.99
C GLY A 287 -24.66 -15.06 -2.74
N THR A 288 -24.43 -14.71 -1.48
CA THR A 288 -23.31 -13.84 -1.06
C THR A 288 -22.00 -14.62 -1.00
N GLY A 289 -20.92 -14.09 -1.59
CA GLY A 289 -19.60 -14.69 -1.48
C GLY A 289 -19.15 -14.82 -0.03
N GLY A 290 -18.35 -15.86 0.26
CA GLY A 290 -17.78 -16.11 1.58
C GLY A 290 -16.74 -15.04 1.95
N THR A 291 -16.59 -14.76 3.24
CA THR A 291 -15.56 -13.82 3.73
C THR A 291 -14.18 -14.48 3.66
N GLY A 292 -13.15 -13.73 3.24
CA GLY A 292 -11.77 -14.17 3.36
C GLY A 292 -11.35 -14.34 4.82
N SER A 293 -10.51 -15.33 5.10
CA SER A 293 -9.98 -15.58 6.44
C SER A 293 -8.82 -14.63 6.79
N ALA A 294 -8.53 -14.43 8.07
CA ALA A 294 -7.44 -13.54 8.47
C ALA A 294 -6.04 -14.09 8.14
N GLY A 295 -5.08 -13.21 7.88
CA GLY A 295 -3.66 -13.55 7.81
C GLY A 295 -3.09 -13.92 9.18
N GLY A 296 -2.08 -14.78 9.20
CA GLY A 296 -1.36 -15.18 10.40
C GLY A 296 -0.44 -14.06 10.91
N ALA A 297 -0.23 -13.99 12.22
CA ALA A 297 0.72 -13.00 12.76
C ALA A 297 2.17 -13.35 12.41
N GLY A 298 3.02 -12.34 12.29
CA GLY A 298 4.47 -12.52 12.16
C GLY A 298 5.10 -13.12 13.43
N GLY A 299 6.14 -13.92 13.25
CA GLY A 299 6.90 -14.53 14.34
C GLY A 299 7.77 -13.50 15.07
N THR A 300 8.07 -13.72 16.34
CA THR A 300 8.96 -12.83 17.08
C THR A 300 10.43 -13.09 16.69
N GLY A 301 11.26 -12.05 16.62
CA GLY A 301 12.71 -12.18 16.54
C GLY A 301 13.29 -12.84 17.78
N GLY A 302 14.39 -13.55 17.61
CA GLY A 302 15.15 -14.17 18.69
C GLY A 302 16.01 -13.14 19.44
N ALA A 303 16.27 -13.39 20.71
CA ALA A 303 17.14 -12.50 21.49
C ALA A 303 18.60 -12.57 21.00
N GLY A 304 19.33 -11.46 21.13
CA GLY A 304 20.77 -11.43 20.94
C GLY A 304 21.52 -12.23 22.01
N GLY A 305 22.72 -12.71 21.67
CA GLY A 305 23.57 -13.45 22.60
C GLY A 305 24.14 -12.55 23.69
N ALA A 306 24.27 -13.08 24.91
CA ALA A 306 24.84 -12.34 26.03
C ALA A 306 26.35 -12.14 25.87
N ASN A 307 26.84 -10.96 26.24
CA ASN A 307 28.26 -10.69 26.39
C ASN A 307 28.77 -11.06 27.79
N GLN A 308 29.89 -11.77 27.88
CA GLN A 308 30.50 -12.14 29.15
C GLN A 308 31.41 -11.06 29.77
N PHE A 309 32.21 -10.34 28.97
CA PHE A 309 33.13 -9.33 29.53
C PHE A 309 33.59 -8.25 28.54
N PHE A 310 34.62 -8.47 27.71
CA PHE A 310 35.26 -7.41 26.88
C PHE A 310 34.75 -7.33 25.43
N GLY A 311 33.69 -8.08 25.09
CA GLY A 311 33.10 -8.11 23.76
C GLY A 311 31.86 -7.22 23.58
N HIS A 312 31.24 -7.29 22.40
CA HIS A 312 29.90 -6.72 22.17
C HIS A 312 28.83 -7.78 22.43
N ALA A 313 27.73 -7.37 23.04
CA ALA A 313 26.54 -8.20 23.13
C ALA A 313 25.86 -8.28 21.76
N GLY A 314 25.17 -9.38 21.51
CA GLY A 314 24.52 -9.62 20.23
C GLY A 314 23.28 -8.75 20.08
N ASP A 315 23.00 -8.32 18.86
CA ASP A 315 21.74 -7.64 18.56
C ASP A 315 20.57 -8.64 18.57
N GLY A 316 19.39 -8.18 18.95
CA GLY A 316 18.15 -8.94 18.80
C GLY A 316 17.77 -9.11 17.33
N GLY A 317 17.14 -10.23 16.98
CA GLY A 317 16.65 -10.47 15.63
C GLY A 317 15.40 -9.65 15.31
N HIS A 318 15.14 -9.36 14.05
CA HIS A 318 13.94 -8.64 13.64
C HIS A 318 12.67 -9.48 13.83
N GLY A 319 11.53 -8.82 14.09
CA GLY A 319 10.23 -9.46 14.04
C GLY A 319 9.78 -9.78 12.61
N GLY A 320 9.02 -10.85 12.44
CA GLY A 320 8.45 -11.25 11.16
C GLY A 320 7.29 -10.36 10.73
N THR A 321 7.02 -10.32 9.43
CA THR A 321 5.86 -9.61 8.87
C THR A 321 4.57 -10.39 9.14
N GLY A 322 3.44 -9.71 9.31
CA GLY A 322 2.13 -10.37 9.30
C GLY A 322 1.78 -10.92 7.91
N GLY A 323 1.00 -12.00 7.85
CA GLY A 323 0.48 -12.57 6.61
C GLY A 323 -0.66 -11.74 6.04
N THR A 324 -0.93 -11.86 4.74
CA THR A 324 -2.03 -11.13 4.10
C THR A 324 -3.37 -11.73 4.50
N GLY A 325 -4.42 -10.92 4.58
CA GLY A 325 -5.78 -11.43 4.70
C GLY A 325 -6.24 -12.13 3.42
N GLY A 326 -7.06 -13.17 3.55
CA GLY A 326 -7.63 -13.87 2.41
C GLY A 326 -8.58 -12.98 1.63
N THR A 327 -8.69 -13.18 0.32
CA THR A 327 -9.64 -12.42 -0.50
C THR A 327 -11.09 -12.84 -0.20
N GLY A 328 -12.04 -11.92 -0.26
CA GLY A 328 -13.46 -12.26 -0.21
C GLY A 328 -13.89 -13.02 -1.47
N GLY A 329 -14.83 -13.95 -1.32
CA GLY A 329 -15.39 -14.73 -2.41
C GLY A 329 -16.32 -13.89 -3.29
N ALA A 330 -16.41 -14.22 -4.58
CA ALA A 330 -17.33 -13.52 -5.46
C ALA A 330 -18.80 -13.87 -5.12
N GLY A 331 -19.69 -12.88 -5.25
CA GLY A 331 -21.13 -13.08 -5.18
C GLY A 331 -21.63 -13.87 -6.39
N GLY A 332 -22.62 -14.74 -6.18
CA GLY A 332 -23.19 -15.53 -7.25
C GLY A 332 -24.05 -14.67 -8.16
N SER A 333 -23.86 -14.75 -9.47
CA SER A 333 -24.77 -14.13 -10.43
C SER A 333 -26.19 -14.68 -10.25
N GLY A 334 -27.21 -13.86 -10.47
CA GLY A 334 -28.58 -14.37 -10.47
C GLY A 334 -28.77 -15.44 -11.56
N VAL A 335 -29.54 -16.49 -11.27
CA VAL A 335 -30.04 -17.44 -12.28
C VAL A 335 -31.49 -17.83 -11.96
N GLY A 336 -32.34 -17.79 -12.97
CA GLY A 336 -33.79 -17.92 -12.82
C GLY A 336 -34.45 -16.55 -12.61
N SER A 337 -35.43 -16.25 -13.47
CA SER A 337 -36.19 -14.99 -13.51
C SER A 337 -36.54 -14.42 -12.13
N GLY A 338 -35.76 -13.45 -11.64
CA GLY A 338 -36.05 -12.66 -10.45
C GLY A 338 -35.02 -12.66 -9.31
N LEU A 339 -33.85 -13.31 -9.45
CA LEU A 339 -32.78 -13.23 -8.44
C LEU A 339 -31.75 -12.15 -8.78
N ALA A 340 -31.59 -11.17 -7.89
CA ALA A 340 -30.50 -10.20 -7.95
C ALA A 340 -29.14 -10.88 -7.84
N GLY A 341 -28.10 -10.21 -8.34
CA GLY A 341 -26.73 -10.62 -8.12
C GLY A 341 -26.43 -10.65 -6.62
N GLY A 342 -25.79 -11.71 -6.15
CA GLY A 342 -25.37 -11.81 -4.76
C GLY A 342 -24.21 -10.85 -4.46
N ALA A 343 -24.11 -10.36 -3.23
CA ALA A 343 -22.97 -9.51 -2.85
C ALA A 343 -21.65 -10.29 -2.85
N GLY A 344 -20.54 -9.63 -3.13
CA GLY A 344 -19.21 -10.18 -2.85
C GLY A 344 -18.98 -10.33 -1.35
N GLY A 345 -18.18 -11.31 -0.96
CA GLY A 345 -17.75 -11.49 0.42
C GLY A 345 -16.68 -10.48 0.80
N ASP A 346 -16.56 -10.15 2.08
CA ASP A 346 -15.52 -9.24 2.57
C ASP A 346 -14.13 -9.89 2.52
N GLY A 347 -13.08 -9.10 2.35
CA GLY A 347 -11.71 -9.53 2.51
C GLY A 347 -11.35 -9.78 3.98
N GLY A 348 -10.47 -10.74 4.23
CA GLY A 348 -9.97 -11.06 5.56
C GLY A 348 -9.01 -10.00 6.09
N ALA A 349 -8.90 -9.85 7.40
CA ALA A 349 -7.92 -8.93 7.99
C ALA A 349 -6.48 -9.42 7.77
N GLY A 350 -5.53 -8.48 7.60
CA GLY A 350 -4.10 -8.79 7.62
C GLY A 350 -3.63 -9.24 9.00
N GLY A 351 -2.62 -10.10 9.03
CA GLY A 351 -2.00 -10.57 10.26
C GLY A 351 -1.19 -9.48 10.96
N ALA A 352 -1.10 -9.51 12.29
CA ALA A 352 -0.27 -8.54 13.02
C ALA A 352 1.23 -8.72 12.76
N ALA A 353 2.02 -7.67 12.95
CA ALA A 353 3.47 -7.72 12.96
C ALA A 353 4.04 -8.63 14.07
N GLY A 354 5.21 -9.21 13.85
CA GLY A 354 5.99 -9.94 14.85
C GLY A 354 6.91 -9.04 15.68
N ARG A 355 7.10 -9.35 16.97
CA ARG A 355 7.99 -8.59 17.90
C ARG A 355 9.44 -8.69 17.48
N GLY A 356 10.18 -7.59 17.59
CA GLY A 356 11.64 -7.66 17.58
C GLY A 356 12.17 -8.46 18.76
N GLY A 357 13.33 -9.09 18.59
CA GLY A 357 14.03 -9.82 19.63
C GLY A 357 14.70 -8.86 20.62
N ALA A 358 14.79 -9.27 21.88
CA ALA A 358 15.50 -8.49 22.88
C ALA A 358 17.00 -8.39 22.54
N ALA A 359 17.62 -7.28 22.93
CA ALA A 359 19.07 -7.13 22.91
C ALA A 359 19.76 -8.21 23.74
N GLY A 360 20.98 -8.60 23.35
CA GLY A 360 21.87 -9.35 24.22
C GLY A 360 22.27 -8.52 25.45
N ALA A 361 22.30 -9.16 26.62
CA ALA A 361 22.75 -8.52 27.84
C ALA A 361 24.24 -8.13 27.74
N GLY A 362 24.56 -6.88 28.09
CA GLY A 362 25.94 -6.39 28.20
C GLY A 362 26.65 -6.95 29.44
N GLY A 363 27.98 -7.09 29.35
CA GLY A 363 28.83 -7.40 30.51
C GLY A 363 29.01 -6.17 31.42
N PRO A 364 29.63 -6.31 32.60
CA PRO A 364 29.77 -5.24 33.60
C PRO A 364 30.57 -4.01 33.12
N LEU A 365 31.20 -4.07 31.94
CA LEU A 365 32.09 -3.03 31.40
C LEU A 365 31.74 -2.58 29.96
N VAL A 366 30.65 -3.08 29.36
CA VAL A 366 30.32 -2.80 27.95
C VAL A 366 28.81 -2.64 27.75
N THR A 367 28.43 -1.77 26.81
CA THR A 367 27.04 -1.50 26.42
C THR A 367 26.31 -2.78 25.98
N PRO A 368 25.04 -2.98 26.37
CA PRO A 368 24.17 -4.01 25.79
C PRO A 368 24.09 -3.93 24.26
N GLY A 369 23.65 -5.01 23.63
CA GLY A 369 23.37 -5.01 22.18
C GLY A 369 22.15 -4.12 21.87
N HIS A 370 21.83 -3.95 20.60
CA HIS A 370 20.59 -3.30 20.21
C HIS A 370 19.47 -4.33 20.18
N ALA A 371 18.26 -3.96 20.62
CA ALA A 371 17.12 -4.84 20.41
C ALA A 371 16.72 -4.80 18.93
N GLY A 372 16.24 -5.92 18.42
CA GLY A 372 15.84 -6.04 17.03
C GLY A 372 14.61 -5.19 16.74
N ASN A 373 14.54 -4.65 15.52
CA ASN A 373 13.34 -3.95 15.08
C ASN A 373 12.13 -4.90 15.04
N THR A 374 10.95 -4.39 15.38
CA THR A 374 9.66 -5.06 15.15
C THR A 374 9.36 -5.21 13.67
N GLY A 375 8.60 -6.24 13.29
CA GLY A 375 8.14 -6.46 11.92
C GLY A 375 7.03 -5.48 11.51
N THR A 376 6.56 -5.60 10.26
CA THR A 376 5.42 -4.85 9.72
C THR A 376 4.14 -5.67 9.79
N GLY A 377 2.99 -5.01 9.96
CA GLY A 377 1.69 -5.65 9.86
C GLY A 377 1.44 -6.18 8.45
N GLY A 378 0.68 -7.26 8.32
CA GLY A 378 0.26 -7.84 7.05
C GLY A 378 -0.82 -7.01 6.38
N THR A 379 -0.94 -7.11 5.05
CA THR A 379 -1.98 -6.38 4.31
C THR A 379 -3.36 -7.00 4.55
N GLY A 380 -4.42 -6.20 4.54
CA GLY A 380 -5.78 -6.71 4.48
C GLY A 380 -6.04 -7.44 3.14
N GLY A 381 -6.93 -8.42 3.15
CA GLY A 381 -7.38 -9.12 1.95
C GLY A 381 -8.34 -8.27 1.13
N THR A 382 -8.40 -8.48 -0.18
CA THR A 382 -9.33 -7.74 -1.04
C THR A 382 -10.77 -8.22 -0.84
N GLY A 383 -11.76 -7.34 -1.01
CA GLY A 383 -13.16 -7.72 -1.07
C GLY A 383 -13.52 -8.47 -2.36
N GLY A 384 -14.48 -9.38 -2.28
CA GLY A 384 -14.99 -10.13 -3.43
C GLY A 384 -15.85 -9.29 -4.35
N THR A 385 -15.92 -9.62 -5.64
CA THR A 385 -16.79 -8.93 -6.59
C THR A 385 -18.25 -9.27 -6.36
N GLY A 386 -19.16 -8.31 -6.54
CA GLY A 386 -20.59 -8.58 -6.59
C GLY A 386 -20.97 -9.42 -7.82
N GLY A 387 -21.94 -10.31 -7.66
CA GLY A 387 -22.50 -11.10 -8.76
C GLY A 387 -23.33 -10.24 -9.71
N ASN A 388 -23.42 -10.64 -10.97
CA ASN A 388 -24.27 -9.93 -11.94
C ASN A 388 -25.75 -10.23 -11.66
N GLY A 389 -26.63 -9.27 -11.93
CA GLY A 389 -28.07 -9.53 -11.90
C GLY A 389 -28.50 -10.55 -12.96
N ASP A 390 -29.57 -11.31 -12.68
CA ASP A 390 -30.35 -11.98 -13.73
C ASP A 390 -31.44 -11.06 -14.28
N LEU A 391 -32.08 -11.44 -15.38
CA LEU A 391 -33.16 -10.72 -16.05
C LEU A 391 -34.07 -9.95 -15.06
N HIS A 392 -34.17 -8.62 -15.26
CA HIS A 392 -34.90 -7.64 -14.44
C HIS A 392 -34.31 -7.29 -13.06
N THR A 393 -33.10 -7.69 -12.72
CA THR A 393 -32.54 -7.48 -11.37
C THR A 393 -31.18 -6.81 -11.36
N ASN A 394 -30.92 -6.09 -10.27
CA ASN A 394 -29.68 -5.34 -10.08
C ASN A 394 -28.48 -6.26 -9.87
N GLY A 395 -27.30 -5.73 -10.20
CA GLY A 395 -26.05 -6.34 -9.79
C GLY A 395 -25.88 -6.33 -8.27
N GLY A 396 -25.17 -7.32 -7.75
CA GLY A 396 -24.80 -7.40 -6.35
C GLY A 396 -23.70 -6.40 -6.00
N ASN A 397 -23.64 -5.98 -4.75
CA ASN A 397 -22.58 -5.08 -4.29
C ASN A 397 -21.24 -5.82 -4.18
N GLY A 398 -20.12 -5.11 -4.36
CA GLY A 398 -18.81 -5.62 -4.02
C GLY A 398 -18.64 -5.77 -2.50
N GLY A 399 -17.84 -6.75 -2.09
CA GLY A 399 -17.47 -6.93 -0.69
C GLY A 399 -16.45 -5.89 -0.23
N THR A 400 -16.40 -5.60 1.06
CA THR A 400 -15.42 -4.65 1.61
C THR A 400 -14.02 -5.25 1.66
N GLY A 401 -12.99 -4.42 1.55
CA GLY A 401 -11.61 -4.83 1.79
C GLY A 401 -11.34 -5.08 3.27
N GLY A 402 -10.50 -6.07 3.57
CA GLY A 402 -10.09 -6.38 4.93
C GLY A 402 -9.18 -5.31 5.52
N SER A 403 -9.18 -5.15 6.84
CA SER A 403 -8.28 -4.20 7.52
C SER A 403 -6.83 -4.67 7.46
N GLY A 404 -5.88 -3.74 7.35
CA GLY A 404 -4.46 -4.00 7.51
C GLY A 404 -4.12 -4.45 8.94
N GLY A 405 -3.14 -5.34 9.05
CA GLY A 405 -2.64 -5.85 10.32
C GLY A 405 -1.96 -4.76 11.14
N ALA A 406 -2.14 -4.78 12.45
CA ALA A 406 -1.50 -3.80 13.32
C ALA A 406 0.02 -4.00 13.37
N GLY A 407 0.72 -2.87 13.40
CA GLY A 407 2.05 -2.77 13.99
C GLY A 407 1.99 -3.07 15.48
N ILE A 408 3.12 -3.45 16.06
CA ILE A 408 3.22 -3.89 17.45
C ILE A 408 4.32 -3.12 18.16
N ALA A 409 4.18 -2.99 19.49
CA ALA A 409 5.13 -2.24 20.28
C ALA A 409 6.49 -2.93 20.43
N GLY A 410 7.56 -2.14 20.51
CA GLY A 410 8.93 -2.59 20.69
C GLY A 410 9.89 -1.43 20.94
N VAL A 411 11.20 -1.68 20.91
CA VAL A 411 12.20 -0.58 21.02
C VAL A 411 12.09 0.39 19.84
N GLY A 412 11.85 -0.12 18.64
CA GLY A 412 11.16 0.59 17.57
C GLY A 412 9.77 0.00 17.43
N GLY A 413 8.80 0.82 17.07
CA GLY A 413 7.43 0.40 16.83
C GLY A 413 7.27 -0.21 15.43
N GLY A 414 6.48 -1.27 15.31
CA GLY A 414 6.26 -1.94 14.01
C GLY A 414 5.34 -1.11 13.13
N ASN A 415 5.58 -1.06 11.82
CA ASN A 415 4.65 -0.37 10.92
C ASN A 415 3.33 -1.15 10.84
N GLY A 416 2.21 -0.44 10.69
CA GLY A 416 0.92 -1.02 10.33
C GLY A 416 0.91 -1.52 8.88
N GLY A 417 0.13 -2.57 8.62
CA GLY A 417 -0.10 -3.11 7.29
C GLY A 417 -1.14 -2.28 6.52
N THR A 418 -1.11 -2.33 5.20
CA THR A 418 -2.09 -1.64 4.36
C THR A 418 -3.48 -2.29 4.46
N GLY A 419 -4.54 -1.51 4.33
CA GLY A 419 -5.89 -2.05 4.13
C GLY A 419 -5.99 -2.77 2.78
N GLY A 420 -6.87 -3.78 2.69
CA GLY A 420 -7.17 -4.46 1.43
C GLY A 420 -8.13 -3.65 0.58
N ASP A 421 -8.11 -3.86 -0.73
CA ASP A 421 -9.00 -3.14 -1.65
C ASP A 421 -10.45 -3.63 -1.56
N GLY A 422 -11.42 -2.75 -1.82
CA GLY A 422 -12.82 -3.12 -1.96
C GLY A 422 -13.10 -3.89 -3.27
N GLY A 423 -14.05 -4.81 -3.22
CA GLY A 423 -14.49 -5.56 -4.41
C GLY A 423 -15.35 -4.73 -5.35
N LYS A 424 -15.33 -5.01 -6.65
CA LYS A 424 -16.18 -4.30 -7.63
C LYS A 424 -17.65 -4.68 -7.48
N GLY A 425 -18.57 -3.75 -7.75
CA GLY A 425 -19.99 -4.04 -7.88
C GLY A 425 -20.29 -4.86 -9.14
N GLY A 426 -21.26 -5.76 -9.06
CA GLY A 426 -21.72 -6.56 -10.20
C GLY A 426 -22.52 -5.71 -11.19
N THR A 427 -22.57 -6.12 -12.46
CA THR A 427 -23.38 -5.40 -13.46
C THR A 427 -24.86 -5.68 -13.26
N GLY A 428 -25.73 -4.73 -13.64
CA GLY A 428 -27.15 -5.01 -13.84
C GLY A 428 -27.38 -6.10 -14.90
N ALA A 429 -28.60 -6.60 -15.01
CA ALA A 429 -29.01 -7.54 -16.05
C ALA A 429 -29.62 -6.88 -17.29
N ASN A 430 -29.56 -7.57 -18.44
CA ASN A 430 -30.24 -7.18 -19.67
C ASN A 430 -31.70 -7.67 -19.69
N GLY A 431 -32.65 -6.80 -20.09
CA GLY A 431 -34.05 -7.14 -20.45
C GLY A 431 -35.14 -6.69 -19.46
N ALA A 432 -36.19 -6.01 -20.00
CA ALA A 432 -37.58 -5.54 -19.66
C ALA A 432 -38.02 -4.88 -18.31
N PRO A 433 -39.09 -4.03 -18.28
CA PRO A 433 -39.30 -2.81 -19.05
C PRO A 433 -38.44 -1.62 -18.53
N LEU A 434 -37.48 -1.86 -17.63
CA LEU A 434 -36.41 -0.91 -17.24
C LEU A 434 -35.09 -1.69 -17.17
N GLY A 435 -33.99 -1.10 -17.62
CA GLY A 435 -32.64 -1.63 -17.43
C GLY A 435 -32.30 -1.68 -15.94
N ALA A 436 -31.68 -2.77 -15.49
CA ALA A 436 -31.32 -2.93 -14.09
C ALA A 436 -30.04 -2.15 -13.75
N SER A 437 -29.97 -1.63 -12.52
CA SER A 437 -28.81 -0.86 -12.08
C SER A 437 -27.62 -1.77 -11.75
N GLY A 438 -26.42 -1.24 -11.91
CA GLY A 438 -25.22 -1.88 -11.37
C GLY A 438 -25.20 -1.87 -9.83
N GLY A 439 -24.52 -2.86 -9.25
CA GLY A 439 -24.28 -2.92 -7.81
C GLY A 439 -23.24 -1.89 -7.36
N THR A 440 -23.25 -1.52 -6.08
CA THR A 440 -22.23 -0.58 -5.58
C THR A 440 -20.88 -1.27 -5.47
N GLY A 441 -19.80 -0.53 -5.67
CA GLY A 441 -18.46 -0.97 -5.30
C GLY A 441 -18.35 -1.15 -3.79
N GLY A 442 -17.52 -2.10 -3.37
CA GLY A 442 -17.20 -2.35 -1.98
C GLY A 442 -16.23 -1.31 -1.43
N ASP A 443 -16.33 -1.01 -0.14
CA ASP A 443 -15.42 -0.08 0.52
C ASP A 443 -14.00 -0.65 0.63
N GLY A 444 -12.99 0.21 0.58
CA GLY A 444 -11.62 -0.16 0.88
C GLY A 444 -11.42 -0.43 2.38
N GLY A 445 -10.56 -1.38 2.71
CA GLY A 445 -10.21 -1.73 4.08
C GLY A 445 -9.37 -0.65 4.76
N LYS A 446 -9.51 -0.51 6.08
CA LYS A 446 -8.69 0.45 6.85
C LYS A 446 -7.24 -0.01 6.94
N GLY A 447 -6.29 0.93 6.93
CA GLY A 447 -4.90 0.65 7.25
C GLY A 447 -4.71 0.26 8.72
N GLY A 448 -3.74 -0.60 9.01
CA GLY A 448 -3.37 -1.00 10.36
C GLY A 448 -2.66 0.14 11.09
N GLY A 449 -2.87 0.29 12.40
CA GLY A 449 -2.13 1.27 13.21
C GLY A 449 -0.66 0.91 13.36
N GLY A 450 0.20 1.92 13.48
CA GLY A 450 1.61 1.76 13.84
C GLY A 450 1.80 1.35 15.30
N GLY A 451 2.84 0.58 15.57
CA GLY A 451 3.22 0.14 16.91
C GLY A 451 3.92 1.25 17.68
N ASN A 452 3.73 1.28 18.99
CA ASN A 452 4.42 2.25 19.86
C ASN A 452 5.89 1.87 20.07
N ALA A 453 6.76 2.85 20.23
CA ALA A 453 8.15 2.62 20.60
C ALA A 453 8.44 2.96 22.08
N THR A 454 9.38 2.24 22.66
CA THR A 454 9.89 2.46 24.02
C THR A 454 11.39 2.75 24.00
N ASP A 455 11.90 3.45 25.02
CA ASP A 455 13.32 3.69 25.26
C ASP A 455 14.06 4.41 24.10
N GLY A 456 13.44 5.47 23.57
CA GLY A 456 14.09 6.39 22.62
C GLY A 456 14.14 5.92 21.16
N GLY A 457 13.54 4.79 20.81
CA GLY A 457 13.40 4.38 19.41
C GLY A 457 12.17 4.95 18.71
N HIS A 458 12.08 4.72 17.40
CA HIS A 458 11.07 5.34 16.54
C HIS A 458 9.72 4.61 16.56
N GLY A 459 8.61 5.34 16.70
CA GLY A 459 7.26 4.81 16.55
C GLY A 459 7.01 4.29 15.13
N GLY A 460 6.22 3.22 14.99
CA GLY A 460 5.91 2.63 13.69
C GLY A 460 4.94 3.49 12.90
N ASN A 461 5.07 3.56 11.58
CA ASN A 461 4.12 4.29 10.75
C ASN A 461 2.78 3.56 10.69
N GLY A 462 1.68 4.30 10.55
CA GLY A 462 0.37 3.75 10.20
C GLY A 462 0.37 3.20 8.76
N GLY A 463 -0.37 2.13 8.53
CA GLY A 463 -0.56 1.56 7.19
C GLY A 463 -1.53 2.40 6.37
N THR A 464 -1.38 2.39 5.04
CA THR A 464 -2.34 3.10 4.17
C THR A 464 -3.70 2.41 4.15
N GLY A 465 -4.78 3.15 3.92
CA GLY A 465 -6.07 2.57 3.61
C GLY A 465 -6.10 1.89 2.24
N GLY A 466 -6.93 0.87 2.08
CA GLY A 466 -7.17 0.20 0.82
C GLY A 466 -8.02 1.05 -0.12
N THR A 467 -7.84 0.87 -1.43
CA THR A 467 -8.68 1.56 -2.42
C THR A 467 -10.08 0.96 -2.43
N ALA A 468 -11.10 1.75 -2.78
CA ALA A 468 -12.44 1.20 -2.91
C ALA A 468 -12.65 0.53 -4.27
N GLY A 469 -13.62 -0.39 -4.31
CA GLY A 469 -14.06 -1.01 -5.54
C GLY A 469 -14.92 -0.08 -6.41
N ASP A 470 -14.86 -0.29 -7.71
CA ASP A 470 -15.70 0.44 -8.67
C ASP A 470 -17.18 0.01 -8.57
N GLY A 471 -18.08 0.93 -8.87
CA GLY A 471 -19.49 0.61 -9.09
C GLY A 471 -19.69 -0.24 -10.34
N GLY A 472 -20.65 -1.16 -10.30
CA GLY A 472 -21.02 -1.95 -11.46
C GLY A 472 -21.75 -1.11 -12.51
N ASN A 473 -21.68 -1.51 -13.78
CA ASN A 473 -22.40 -0.82 -14.84
C ASN A 473 -23.90 -1.14 -14.80
N GLY A 474 -24.73 -0.14 -15.06
CA GLY A 474 -26.13 -0.34 -15.44
C GLY A 474 -26.22 -0.91 -16.85
N GLN A 475 -27.29 -1.64 -17.13
CA GLN A 475 -27.51 -2.23 -18.46
C GLN A 475 -28.58 -1.52 -19.26
N SER A 476 -28.54 -1.74 -20.58
CA SER A 476 -29.47 -1.11 -21.51
C SER A 476 -30.92 -1.56 -21.28
N GLY A 477 -31.86 -0.63 -21.49
CA GLY A 477 -33.28 -0.95 -21.57
C GLY A 477 -33.65 -1.68 -22.87
N ASP A 478 -34.75 -2.42 -22.87
CA ASP A 478 -35.41 -2.95 -24.08
C ASP A 478 -36.22 -1.87 -24.82
N LEU A 479 -36.85 -2.18 -25.97
CA LEU A 479 -37.65 -1.22 -26.76
C LEU A 479 -38.58 -0.35 -25.90
N ASN A 480 -38.36 0.97 -25.90
CA ASN A 480 -39.10 1.99 -25.12
C ASN A 480 -38.91 1.91 -23.58
N ALA A 481 -37.83 1.27 -23.10
CA ALA A 481 -37.46 1.17 -21.68
C ALA A 481 -36.25 2.04 -21.33
N ASN A 482 -36.25 2.61 -20.13
CA ASN A 482 -35.10 3.37 -19.63
C ASN A 482 -33.91 2.44 -19.37
N GLY A 483 -32.69 2.92 -19.58
CA GLY A 483 -31.47 2.24 -19.15
C GLY A 483 -31.30 2.25 -17.63
N GLY A 484 -30.62 1.23 -17.11
CA GLY A 484 -30.33 1.11 -15.68
C GLY A 484 -29.26 2.09 -15.23
N GLY A 485 -29.35 2.61 -14.01
CA GLY A 485 -28.30 3.47 -13.46
C GLY A 485 -26.99 2.73 -13.19
N GLY A 486 -25.87 3.43 -13.32
CA GLY A 486 -24.58 2.92 -12.85
C GLY A 486 -24.55 2.80 -11.32
N GLY A 487 -23.86 1.78 -10.83
CA GLY A 487 -23.61 1.58 -9.41
C GLY A 487 -22.67 2.66 -8.87
N ARG A 488 -22.80 3.02 -7.59
CA ARG A 488 -21.86 3.96 -6.96
C ARG A 488 -20.51 3.29 -6.74
N GLY A 489 -19.41 4.04 -6.85
CA GLY A 489 -18.11 3.58 -6.37
C GLY A 489 -18.10 3.43 -4.85
N GLY A 490 -17.30 2.50 -4.34
CA GLY A 490 -17.11 2.30 -2.90
C GLY A 490 -16.33 3.45 -2.25
N THR A 491 -16.36 3.54 -0.93
CA THR A 491 -15.55 4.52 -0.20
C THR A 491 -14.14 4.00 0.07
N GLY A 492 -13.11 4.83 -0.10
CA GLY A 492 -11.72 4.45 0.18
C GLY A 492 -11.50 4.19 1.68
N GLY A 493 -10.60 3.26 2.01
CA GLY A 493 -10.28 2.93 3.39
C GLY A 493 -9.53 4.05 4.11
N ALA A 494 -9.78 4.25 5.40
CA ALA A 494 -9.00 5.21 6.18
C ALA A 494 -7.56 4.72 6.41
N GLY A 495 -6.60 5.64 6.47
CA GLY A 495 -5.23 5.36 6.88
C GLY A 495 -5.13 5.00 8.36
N GLY A 496 -4.10 4.24 8.72
CA GLY A 496 -3.80 3.85 10.10
C GLY A 496 -3.14 4.99 10.88
N ILE A 497 -3.35 5.03 12.19
CA ILE A 497 -2.71 6.03 13.06
C ILE A 497 -1.23 5.67 13.26
N GLY A 498 -0.35 6.66 13.30
CA GLY A 498 1.07 6.50 13.61
C GLY A 498 1.34 6.10 15.06
N GLY A 499 2.41 5.33 15.28
CA GLY A 499 2.81 4.82 16.59
C GLY A 499 3.41 5.91 17.47
N THR A 500 3.10 5.87 18.77
CA THR A 500 3.59 6.84 19.76
C THR A 500 4.96 6.45 20.33
N THR A 501 5.66 7.39 20.98
CA THR A 501 6.96 7.12 21.64
C THR A 501 6.99 7.51 23.11
N THR A 502 7.76 6.75 23.90
CA THR A 502 8.22 7.13 25.25
C THR A 502 9.75 7.19 25.32
N GLY A 503 10.31 8.26 25.90
CA GLY A 503 11.76 8.38 26.14
C GLY A 503 12.59 9.02 25.02
N GLY A 504 12.04 9.97 24.23
CA GLY A 504 12.83 10.87 23.36
C GLY A 504 13.01 10.43 21.90
N GLY A 505 12.39 9.33 21.48
CA GLY A 505 12.40 8.89 20.08
C GLY A 505 11.30 9.54 19.22
N ASP A 506 11.49 9.59 17.90
CA ASP A 506 10.50 10.18 16.99
C ASP A 506 9.28 9.26 16.77
N ALA A 507 8.07 9.80 16.84
CA ALA A 507 6.85 9.05 16.64
C ALA A 507 6.57 8.76 15.16
N GLY A 508 5.81 7.70 14.90
CA GLY A 508 5.49 7.26 13.55
C GLY A 508 4.48 8.18 12.86
N ALA A 509 4.61 8.34 11.55
CA ALA A 509 3.63 9.07 10.75
C ALA A 509 2.31 8.28 10.63
N GLY A 510 1.20 9.00 10.43
CA GLY A 510 -0.06 8.40 10.03
C GLY A 510 0.00 7.83 8.61
N GLY A 511 -0.76 6.78 8.34
CA GLY A 511 -0.88 6.20 7.00
C GLY A 511 -1.81 7.04 6.12
N GLY A 512 -1.57 7.08 4.81
CA GLY A 512 -2.46 7.75 3.86
C GLY A 512 -3.82 7.06 3.74
N GLY A 513 -4.88 7.82 3.44
CA GLY A 513 -6.19 7.30 3.09
C GLY A 513 -6.21 6.66 1.71
N GLY A 514 -7.03 5.63 1.53
CA GLY A 514 -7.24 4.96 0.26
C GLY A 514 -8.09 5.79 -0.70
N ALA A 515 -7.90 5.61 -2.01
CA ALA A 515 -8.73 6.27 -3.01
C ALA A 515 -10.18 5.76 -3.00
N GLY A 516 -11.14 6.62 -3.33
CA GLY A 516 -12.53 6.24 -3.57
C GLY A 516 -12.69 5.52 -4.91
N GLY A 517 -13.63 4.58 -5.00
CA GLY A 517 -13.87 3.81 -6.22
C GLY A 517 -14.58 4.63 -7.29
N THR A 518 -14.42 4.30 -8.58
CA THR A 518 -15.15 5.02 -9.64
C THR A 518 -16.63 4.64 -9.65
N GLY A 519 -17.52 5.55 -10.06
CA GLY A 519 -18.92 5.25 -10.32
C GLY A 519 -19.06 4.42 -11.60
N GLY A 520 -19.93 3.41 -11.59
CA GLY A 520 -20.23 2.61 -12.78
C GLY A 520 -20.96 3.41 -13.85
N SER A 521 -20.85 3.03 -15.12
CA SER A 521 -21.59 3.72 -16.20
C SER A 521 -23.09 3.42 -16.14
N GLY A 522 -23.92 4.40 -16.53
CA GLY A 522 -25.33 4.16 -16.80
C GLY A 522 -25.52 3.33 -18.06
N GLY A 523 -26.56 2.49 -18.08
CA GLY A 523 -26.95 1.68 -19.24
C GLY A 523 -27.69 2.52 -20.30
N GLU A 524 -27.63 2.10 -21.56
CA GLU A 524 -28.27 2.83 -22.66
C GLU A 524 -29.81 2.75 -22.61
N GLY A 525 -30.50 3.75 -23.17
CA GLY A 525 -31.94 3.69 -23.38
C GLY A 525 -32.31 2.69 -24.49
N GLY A 526 -33.42 1.98 -24.37
CA GLY A 526 -33.78 0.97 -25.36
C GLY A 526 -34.46 1.51 -26.62
N ALA A 527 -34.00 1.05 -27.79
CA ALA A 527 -34.36 1.58 -29.11
C ALA A 527 -35.87 1.42 -29.44
N GLY A 528 -36.58 2.44 -29.96
CA GLY A 528 -38.00 2.31 -30.32
C GLY A 528 -38.73 3.65 -30.61
N GLY A 529 -39.99 3.57 -31.07
CA GLY A 529 -40.78 4.73 -31.55
C GLY A 529 -41.04 5.83 -30.51
N PHE A 530 -40.90 5.51 -29.22
CA PHE A 530 -40.68 6.45 -28.12
C PHE A 530 -39.64 5.82 -27.15
N GLY A 531 -38.42 5.54 -27.64
CA GLY A 531 -37.33 4.87 -26.90
C GLY A 531 -37.13 5.38 -25.47
N GLY A 532 -36.69 4.54 -24.52
CA GLY A 532 -36.55 5.01 -23.13
C GLY A 532 -35.30 5.87 -22.89
N ASP A 533 -35.26 6.56 -21.75
CA ASP A 533 -34.14 7.44 -21.37
C ASP A 533 -32.89 6.62 -21.01
N GLY A 534 -31.69 7.14 -21.31
CA GLY A 534 -30.44 6.57 -20.83
C GLY A 534 -30.34 6.59 -19.29
N GLY A 535 -29.73 5.57 -18.72
CA GLY A 535 -29.48 5.47 -17.28
C GLY A 535 -28.46 6.51 -16.82
N ALA A 536 -28.63 7.07 -15.62
CA ALA A 536 -27.63 7.96 -15.06
C ALA A 536 -26.33 7.22 -14.72
N GLY A 537 -25.19 7.88 -14.89
CA GLY A 537 -23.92 7.38 -14.37
C GLY A 537 -23.91 7.30 -12.85
N GLY A 538 -23.23 6.29 -12.31
CA GLY A 538 -23.04 6.11 -10.88
C GLY A 538 -22.17 7.24 -10.31
N THR A 539 -22.41 7.65 -9.07
CA THR A 539 -21.50 8.62 -8.42
C THR A 539 -20.17 7.96 -8.08
N GLY A 540 -19.09 8.72 -8.20
CA GLY A 540 -17.79 8.34 -7.66
C GLY A 540 -17.84 8.14 -6.15
N GLY A 541 -17.05 7.20 -5.67
CA GLY A 541 -16.88 6.91 -4.26
C GLY A 541 -16.05 7.98 -3.56
N LYS A 542 -16.37 8.26 -2.29
CA LYS A 542 -15.55 9.16 -1.47
C LYS A 542 -14.21 8.51 -1.17
N ALA A 543 -13.15 9.31 -1.07
CA ALA A 543 -11.89 8.77 -0.61
C ALA A 543 -11.85 8.54 0.91
N GLY A 544 -10.89 7.72 1.33
CA GLY A 544 -10.57 7.49 2.73
C GLY A 544 -9.80 8.66 3.32
N ALA A 545 -10.02 8.90 4.62
CA ALA A 545 -9.26 9.90 5.36
C ALA A 545 -7.84 9.41 5.64
N GLY A 546 -6.88 10.35 5.72
CA GLY A 546 -5.55 10.07 6.24
C GLY A 546 -5.58 9.73 7.74
N GLY A 547 -4.64 8.91 8.20
CA GLY A 547 -4.48 8.57 9.61
C GLY A 547 -3.73 9.67 10.37
N ASP A 548 -4.03 9.85 11.65
CA ASP A 548 -3.31 10.82 12.48
C ASP A 548 -1.85 10.39 12.73
N GLY A 549 -0.96 11.37 12.89
CA GLY A 549 0.42 11.13 13.32
C GLY A 549 0.53 10.70 14.77
N GLY A 550 1.58 9.93 15.09
CA GLY A 550 1.85 9.49 16.45
C GLY A 550 2.34 10.61 17.35
N ASN A 551 1.93 10.59 18.62
CA ASN A 551 2.42 11.53 19.63
C ASN A 551 3.82 11.14 20.14
N ALA A 552 4.64 12.15 20.44
CA ALA A 552 5.98 11.98 20.98
C ALA A 552 6.13 12.61 22.37
N THR A 553 7.03 12.03 23.18
CA THR A 553 7.36 12.51 24.52
C THR A 553 8.86 12.56 24.76
N ASP A 554 9.27 13.33 25.78
CA ASP A 554 10.66 13.47 26.24
C ASP A 554 11.65 13.95 25.17
N GLY A 555 11.22 14.88 24.30
CA GLY A 555 12.09 15.54 23.32
C GLY A 555 12.11 14.93 21.92
N GLY A 556 11.37 13.84 21.69
CA GLY A 556 11.19 13.26 20.36
C GLY A 556 10.24 14.06 19.47
N ASN A 557 10.41 14.01 18.16
CA ASN A 557 9.50 14.66 17.21
C ASN A 557 8.23 13.81 17.02
N ALA A 558 7.09 14.46 16.93
CA ALA A 558 5.83 13.77 16.67
C ALA A 558 5.65 13.46 15.17
N GLY A 559 4.86 12.43 14.88
CA GLY A 559 4.62 11.97 13.53
C GLY A 559 3.74 12.94 12.75
N ALA A 560 3.98 13.08 11.45
CA ALA A 560 3.09 13.79 10.55
C ALA A 560 1.75 13.03 10.38
N GLY A 561 0.68 13.76 10.12
CA GLY A 561 -0.59 13.19 9.68
C GLY A 561 -0.47 12.62 8.27
N GLY A 562 -1.21 11.55 8.00
CA GLY A 562 -1.29 10.93 6.69
C GLY A 562 -2.11 11.75 5.71
N ASP A 563 -1.81 11.62 4.42
CA ASP A 563 -2.55 12.30 3.37
C ASP A 563 -3.95 11.70 3.18
N GLY A 564 -4.92 12.50 2.76
CA GLY A 564 -6.25 12.04 2.36
C GLY A 564 -6.24 11.39 0.98
N GLY A 565 -7.11 10.40 0.74
CA GLY A 565 -7.21 9.74 -0.56
C GLY A 565 -7.88 10.62 -1.63
N THR A 566 -7.71 10.28 -2.91
CA THR A 566 -8.43 10.95 -4.00
C THR A 566 -9.86 10.41 -4.15
N GLY A 567 -10.83 11.28 -4.37
CA GLY A 567 -12.21 10.89 -4.66
C GLY A 567 -12.33 10.18 -6.01
N GLY A 568 -13.23 9.22 -6.12
CA GLY A 568 -13.45 8.46 -7.36
C GLY A 568 -14.14 9.29 -8.43
N ALA A 569 -13.88 9.01 -9.71
CA ALA A 569 -14.60 9.68 -10.79
C ALA A 569 -16.07 9.24 -10.85
N GLY A 570 -16.95 10.14 -11.32
CA GLY A 570 -18.33 9.79 -11.65
C GLY A 570 -18.41 8.94 -12.92
N GLY A 571 -19.39 8.03 -12.98
CA GLY A 571 -19.66 7.20 -14.14
C GLY A 571 -20.30 7.99 -15.27
N THR A 572 -20.12 7.56 -16.51
CA THR A 572 -20.77 8.19 -17.67
C THR A 572 -22.26 7.90 -17.69
N GLY A 573 -23.07 8.85 -18.14
CA GLY A 573 -24.48 8.61 -18.45
C GLY A 573 -24.67 7.71 -19.68
N GLY A 574 -25.75 6.94 -19.72
CA GLY A 574 -26.07 6.06 -20.84
C GLY A 574 -26.54 6.82 -22.09
N GLY A 575 -26.08 6.39 -23.27
CA GLY A 575 -26.50 6.94 -24.57
C GLY A 575 -27.74 6.26 -25.15
N ILE A 576 -28.07 6.52 -26.43
CA ILE A 576 -29.17 5.83 -27.16
C ILE A 576 -28.75 5.39 -28.56
N VAL A 577 -29.34 4.30 -29.02
CA VAL A 577 -29.35 3.83 -30.41
C VAL A 577 -30.42 4.51 -31.30
N THR A 578 -31.48 5.18 -30.76
CA THR A 578 -32.43 6.08 -31.49
C THR A 578 -33.58 6.59 -30.57
N GLY A 579 -33.74 7.92 -30.38
CA GLY A 579 -35.08 8.52 -30.15
C GLY A 579 -35.40 9.42 -28.93
N ILE A 580 -34.86 9.27 -27.71
CA ILE A 580 -35.22 10.12 -26.51
C ILE A 580 -33.97 10.57 -25.67
N ASN A 581 -33.99 10.70 -24.33
CA ASN A 581 -32.99 11.49 -23.57
C ASN A 581 -31.76 10.67 -23.18
N GLY A 582 -30.56 11.23 -23.34
CA GLY A 582 -29.34 10.67 -22.75
C GLY A 582 -29.34 10.78 -21.22
N GLY A 583 -28.70 9.82 -20.56
CA GLY A 583 -28.56 9.80 -19.11
C GLY A 583 -27.62 10.88 -18.60
N ALA A 584 -27.87 11.45 -17.42
CA ALA A 584 -26.93 12.37 -16.79
C ALA A 584 -25.64 11.65 -16.37
N GLY A 585 -24.51 12.36 -16.45
CA GLY A 585 -23.26 11.90 -15.89
C GLY A 585 -23.29 11.84 -14.36
N GLY A 586 -22.58 10.87 -13.78
CA GLY A 586 -22.44 10.72 -12.33
C GLY A 586 -21.58 11.83 -11.73
N ALA A 587 -21.89 12.28 -10.51
CA ALA A 587 -21.01 13.20 -9.81
C ALA A 587 -19.70 12.51 -9.40
N GLY A 588 -18.60 13.26 -9.37
CA GLY A 588 -17.34 12.80 -8.77
C GLY A 588 -17.46 12.65 -7.26
N GLY A 589 -16.66 11.75 -6.68
CA GLY A 589 -16.56 11.53 -5.25
C GLY A 589 -15.73 12.60 -4.56
N ASP A 590 -16.05 12.91 -3.30
CA ASP A 590 -15.26 13.85 -2.52
C ASP A 590 -13.86 13.26 -2.20
N GLY A 591 -12.84 14.13 -2.17
CA GLY A 591 -11.52 13.80 -1.66
C GLY A 591 -11.52 13.56 -0.16
N GLY A 592 -10.57 12.77 0.32
CA GLY A 592 -10.44 12.44 1.74
C GLY A 592 -9.84 13.60 2.52
N ASP A 593 -10.36 13.84 3.73
CA ASP A 593 -9.66 14.69 4.69
C ASP A 593 -8.32 14.04 5.08
N SER A 594 -7.30 14.84 5.28
CA SER A 594 -6.02 14.35 5.80
C SER A 594 -6.02 14.16 7.32
N GLY A 595 -5.07 13.36 7.81
CA GLY A 595 -4.83 13.18 9.24
C GLY A 595 -4.16 14.39 9.88
N ASN A 596 -4.37 14.56 11.18
CA ASN A 596 -3.69 15.59 11.96
C ASN A 596 -2.27 15.16 12.30
N GLY A 597 -1.38 16.14 12.48
CA GLY A 597 -0.06 15.90 13.03
C GLY A 597 -0.11 15.53 14.51
N GLY A 598 0.80 14.67 14.94
CA GLY A 598 0.92 14.24 16.33
C GLY A 598 1.47 15.35 17.24
N ASN A 599 1.17 15.24 18.53
CA ASN A 599 1.64 16.20 19.54
C ASN A 599 2.99 15.78 20.13
N ALA A 600 3.86 16.75 20.39
CA ALA A 600 5.17 16.54 21.02
C ALA A 600 5.28 17.23 22.39
N THR A 601 6.01 16.57 23.31
CA THR A 601 6.34 17.12 24.63
C THR A 601 7.83 17.01 24.95
N GLY A 602 8.31 17.89 25.82
CA GLY A 602 9.71 17.85 26.29
C GLY A 602 10.74 18.44 25.31
N GLY A 603 10.34 19.39 24.47
CA GLY A 603 11.24 20.10 23.54
C GLY A 603 11.31 19.54 22.12
N GLY A 604 10.56 18.48 21.81
CA GLY A 604 10.45 17.93 20.46
C GLY A 604 9.43 18.69 19.60
N ASN A 605 9.53 18.54 18.28
CA ASN A 605 8.67 19.24 17.33
C ASN A 605 7.33 18.51 17.12
N GLY A 606 6.24 19.26 17.00
CA GLY A 606 4.93 18.76 16.64
C GLY A 606 4.90 18.28 15.18
N GLY A 607 4.07 17.28 14.88
CA GLY A 607 3.96 16.74 13.53
C GLY A 607 3.18 17.67 12.62
N ASN A 608 3.50 17.72 11.34
CA ASN A 608 2.69 18.48 10.37
C ASN A 608 1.36 17.76 10.11
N GLY A 609 0.30 18.52 9.83
CA GLY A 609 -0.94 17.96 9.28
C GLY A 609 -0.73 17.42 7.87
N GLY A 610 -1.43 16.34 7.51
CA GLY A 610 -1.33 15.73 6.19
C GLY A 610 -1.95 16.60 5.09
N THR A 611 -1.67 16.28 3.83
CA THR A 611 -2.30 16.94 2.68
C THR A 611 -3.61 16.26 2.31
N ALA A 612 -4.66 17.05 2.11
CA ALA A 612 -5.97 16.49 1.83
C ALA A 612 -6.09 16.03 0.38
N GLY A 613 -6.96 15.05 0.16
CA GLY A 613 -7.16 14.46 -1.14
C GLY A 613 -7.99 15.33 -2.09
N THR A 614 -7.75 15.16 -3.39
CA THR A 614 -8.51 15.85 -4.43
C THR A 614 -9.89 15.23 -4.63
N GLY A 615 -10.89 16.04 -4.99
CA GLY A 615 -12.17 15.55 -5.46
C GLY A 615 -12.04 14.84 -6.81
N GLY A 616 -12.90 13.85 -7.04
CA GLY A 616 -12.98 13.12 -8.31
C GLY A 616 -13.67 13.96 -9.39
N ALA A 617 -13.31 13.73 -10.65
CA ALA A 617 -13.99 14.37 -11.77
C ALA A 617 -15.44 13.87 -11.91
N GLY A 618 -16.33 14.71 -12.43
CA GLY A 618 -17.64 14.27 -12.86
C GLY A 618 -17.59 13.32 -14.06
N GLY A 619 -18.62 12.51 -14.24
CA GLY A 619 -18.77 11.63 -15.40
C GLY A 619 -19.48 12.32 -16.55
N LEU A 620 -19.14 11.97 -17.78
CA LEU A 620 -19.71 12.59 -18.99
C LEU A 620 -21.23 12.39 -19.07
N GLY A 621 -21.93 13.38 -19.62
CA GLY A 621 -23.34 13.23 -19.99
C GLY A 621 -23.53 12.23 -21.14
N GLY A 622 -24.63 11.50 -21.14
CA GLY A 622 -25.01 10.61 -22.24
C GLY A 622 -25.57 11.40 -23.42
N GLY A 623 -25.20 10.99 -24.64
CA GLY A 623 -25.77 11.57 -25.87
C GLY A 623 -27.20 11.08 -26.15
N GLY A 624 -28.01 11.89 -26.83
CA GLY A 624 -29.39 11.55 -27.16
C GLY A 624 -30.16 12.68 -27.86
N PHE A 625 -31.49 12.55 -27.90
CA PHE A 625 -32.42 13.59 -28.36
C PHE A 625 -32.46 14.73 -27.34
N ARG A 626 -32.93 14.57 -26.09
CA ARG A 626 -32.48 15.50 -25.02
C ARG A 626 -31.16 15.01 -24.47
N VAL A 627 -30.22 15.91 -24.30
CA VAL A 627 -28.84 15.55 -23.95
C VAL A 627 -28.69 15.41 -22.44
N GLY A 628 -27.95 14.41 -21.98
CA GLY A 628 -27.58 14.29 -20.57
C GLY A 628 -26.61 15.39 -20.16
N HIS A 629 -26.82 15.99 -18.99
CA HIS A 629 -25.87 16.95 -18.43
C HIS A 629 -24.61 16.25 -17.93
N GLY A 630 -23.47 16.94 -18.02
CA GLY A 630 -22.22 16.48 -17.41
C GLY A 630 -22.35 16.37 -15.90
N GLY A 631 -21.73 15.36 -15.31
CA GLY A 631 -21.61 15.22 -13.87
C GLY A 631 -20.75 16.33 -13.28
N GLY A 632 -21.12 16.80 -12.09
CA GLY A 632 -20.30 17.74 -11.32
C GLY A 632 -19.09 17.06 -10.68
N GLY A 633 -18.00 17.81 -10.49
CA GLY A 633 -16.83 17.33 -9.77
C GLY A 633 -17.06 17.23 -8.25
N GLY A 634 -16.34 16.31 -7.60
CA GLY A 634 -16.37 16.13 -6.15
C GLY A 634 -15.60 17.24 -5.43
N ASN A 635 -15.91 17.49 -4.16
CA ASN A 635 -15.16 18.50 -3.40
C ASN A 635 -13.79 17.96 -2.98
N GLY A 636 -12.79 18.82 -2.83
CA GLY A 636 -11.52 18.47 -2.18
C GLY A 636 -11.66 18.31 -0.66
N GLY A 637 -10.83 17.47 -0.05
CA GLY A 637 -10.80 17.27 1.40
C GLY A 637 -10.14 18.43 2.15
N ASN A 638 -10.30 18.47 3.47
CA ASN A 638 -9.66 19.47 4.33
C ASN A 638 -8.29 19.03 4.83
N GLY A 639 -7.35 19.99 4.88
CA GLY A 639 -5.99 19.80 5.37
C GLY A 639 -5.94 19.51 6.87
N GLY A 640 -4.98 18.70 7.30
CA GLY A 640 -4.85 18.26 8.69
C GLY A 640 -4.37 19.37 9.60
N VAL A 641 -4.77 19.36 10.87
CA VAL A 641 -4.25 20.31 11.85
C VAL A 641 -2.81 19.93 12.21
N GLY A 642 -1.94 20.92 12.33
CA GLY A 642 -0.59 20.74 12.82
C GLY A 642 -0.55 20.38 14.31
N GLY A 643 0.37 19.49 14.68
CA GLY A 643 0.53 18.99 16.03
C GLY A 643 1.12 20.03 16.98
N THR A 644 0.71 19.99 18.24
CA THR A 644 1.19 20.92 19.26
C THR A 644 2.61 20.56 19.71
N ALA A 645 3.41 21.56 20.05
CA ALA A 645 4.72 21.37 20.68
C ALA A 645 4.81 22.12 22.01
N THR A 646 5.54 21.54 22.97
CA THR A 646 5.72 22.14 24.30
C THR A 646 7.18 22.15 24.73
N ALA A 647 7.51 23.05 25.67
CA ALA A 647 8.85 23.21 26.23
C ALA A 647 9.91 23.62 25.20
N GLY A 648 9.55 24.53 24.28
CA GLY A 648 10.49 25.16 23.34
C GLY A 648 10.63 24.47 21.99
N GLY A 649 9.91 23.37 21.74
CA GLY A 649 9.82 22.73 20.42
C GLY A 649 8.90 23.51 19.47
N ASP A 650 9.13 23.33 18.17
CA ASP A 650 8.34 23.96 17.11
C ASP A 650 7.07 23.13 16.82
N ALA A 651 5.92 23.79 16.73
CA ALA A 651 4.66 23.14 16.42
C ALA A 651 4.53 22.87 14.91
N GLY A 652 3.80 21.82 14.57
CA GLY A 652 3.65 21.42 13.17
C GLY A 652 2.79 22.38 12.38
N SER A 653 3.05 22.52 11.08
CA SER A 653 2.20 23.28 10.18
C SER A 653 0.90 22.55 9.87
N GLY A 654 -0.16 23.31 9.59
CA GLY A 654 -1.38 22.77 9.02
C GLY A 654 -1.16 22.25 7.60
N GLY A 655 -1.93 21.24 7.24
CA GLY A 655 -1.89 20.58 5.94
C GLY A 655 -2.60 21.37 4.84
N THR A 656 -2.29 21.09 3.58
CA THR A 656 -2.96 21.74 2.45
C THR A 656 -4.35 21.15 2.21
N GLY A 657 -5.32 21.99 1.89
CA GLY A 657 -6.64 21.56 1.42
C GLY A 657 -6.58 20.98 0.01
N GLY A 658 -7.50 20.06 -0.28
CA GLY A 658 -7.56 19.32 -1.53
C GLY A 658 -8.18 20.14 -2.65
N VAL A 659 -7.75 19.90 -3.89
CA VAL A 659 -8.35 20.53 -5.07
C VAL A 659 -9.72 19.90 -5.35
N GLY A 660 -10.72 20.71 -5.67
CA GLY A 660 -12.01 20.23 -6.15
C GLY A 660 -11.91 19.57 -7.51
N GLY A 661 -12.67 18.52 -7.75
CA GLY A 661 -12.69 17.81 -9.04
C GLY A 661 -13.32 18.66 -10.13
N ASP A 662 -12.91 18.43 -11.38
CA ASP A 662 -13.50 19.12 -12.52
C ASP A 662 -14.92 18.60 -12.81
N GLY A 663 -15.79 19.51 -13.21
CA GLY A 663 -17.04 19.19 -13.87
C GLY A 663 -16.76 18.65 -15.28
N SER A 664 -17.67 17.83 -15.77
CA SER A 664 -17.48 17.12 -17.04
C SER A 664 -18.33 17.70 -18.16
N VAL A 665 -17.96 17.36 -19.40
CA VAL A 665 -18.66 17.83 -20.59
C VAL A 665 -20.10 17.26 -20.63
N GLY A 666 -21.05 18.08 -21.09
CA GLY A 666 -22.39 17.61 -21.44
C GLY A 666 -22.36 16.50 -22.50
N GLY A 667 -23.45 15.76 -22.66
CA GLY A 667 -23.52 14.75 -23.71
C GLY A 667 -23.46 15.36 -25.11
N ASP A 668 -23.15 14.57 -26.13
CA ASP A 668 -23.26 15.04 -27.51
C ASP A 668 -24.72 15.03 -27.97
N ALA A 669 -25.15 16.12 -28.60
CA ALA A 669 -26.48 16.17 -29.20
C ALA A 669 -26.54 15.30 -30.46
N SER A 670 -27.54 14.42 -30.53
CA SER A 670 -27.89 13.72 -31.76
C SER A 670 -29.20 14.29 -32.29
N ASP A 671 -29.25 14.52 -33.61
CA ASP A 671 -30.38 15.01 -34.42
C ASP A 671 -31.46 15.88 -33.71
N ALA A 672 -31.45 17.18 -34.02
CA ALA A 672 -32.54 18.15 -33.79
C ALA A 672 -32.85 18.61 -32.34
N VAL A 673 -31.86 18.78 -31.46
CA VAL A 673 -32.05 19.37 -30.10
C VAL A 673 -30.86 20.24 -29.63
N ALA A 674 -31.08 20.97 -28.53
CA ALA A 674 -30.09 21.80 -27.84
C ALA A 674 -28.96 20.95 -27.22
N GLY A 675 -27.75 21.53 -27.16
CA GLY A 675 -26.59 20.89 -26.56
C GLY A 675 -26.75 20.63 -25.06
N GLY A 676 -25.98 19.69 -24.53
CA GLY A 676 -25.98 19.32 -23.12
C GLY A 676 -25.17 20.30 -22.29
N ASP A 677 -25.67 20.63 -21.10
CA ASP A 677 -24.94 21.50 -20.18
C ASP A 677 -23.74 20.78 -19.56
N GLY A 678 -22.65 21.51 -19.34
CA GLY A 678 -21.49 21.03 -18.62
C GLY A 678 -21.74 20.94 -17.11
N GLY A 679 -21.07 20.01 -16.45
CA GLY A 679 -21.14 19.82 -15.00
C GLY A 679 -20.42 20.93 -14.23
N THR A 680 -20.83 21.20 -13.00
CA THR A 680 -20.14 22.16 -12.13
C THR A 680 -18.81 21.63 -11.60
N GLY A 681 -17.81 22.49 -11.45
CA GLY A 681 -16.59 22.17 -10.73
C GLY A 681 -16.82 22.00 -9.23
N GLY A 682 -16.08 21.09 -8.61
CA GLY A 682 -16.13 20.84 -7.17
C GLY A 682 -15.42 21.93 -6.37
N ARG A 683 -15.81 22.12 -5.11
CA ARG A 683 -15.14 23.12 -4.26
C ARG A 683 -13.78 22.61 -3.78
N GLY A 684 -12.83 23.52 -3.64
CA GLY A 684 -11.56 23.27 -2.94
C GLY A 684 -11.78 23.10 -1.44
N GLY A 685 -10.98 22.25 -0.80
CA GLY A 685 -11.03 22.03 0.64
C GLY A 685 -10.21 23.07 1.41
N SER A 686 -10.54 23.26 2.69
CA SER A 686 -9.84 24.24 3.53
C SER A 686 -8.44 23.77 3.93
N GLY A 687 -7.51 24.71 4.08
CA GLY A 687 -6.20 24.44 4.69
C GLY A 687 -6.32 24.17 6.18
N GLY A 688 -5.49 23.27 6.70
CA GLY A 688 -5.46 22.92 8.11
C GLY A 688 -4.90 24.03 8.99
N ALA A 689 -5.32 24.09 10.25
CA ALA A 689 -4.76 25.05 11.19
C ALA A 689 -3.32 24.66 11.59
N GLY A 690 -2.47 25.64 11.85
CA GLY A 690 -1.15 25.43 12.45
C GLY A 690 -1.24 25.01 13.91
N GLY A 691 -0.27 24.20 14.36
CA GLY A 691 -0.19 23.72 15.73
C GLY A 691 0.21 24.80 16.73
N ILE A 692 -0.18 24.60 17.98
CA ILE A 692 0.14 25.52 19.10
C ILE A 692 1.54 25.21 19.63
N ALA A 693 2.33 26.25 19.87
CA ALA A 693 3.64 26.15 20.52
C ALA A 693 3.65 26.77 21.92
N THR A 694 4.34 26.14 22.87
CA THR A 694 4.54 26.67 24.23
C THR A 694 6.02 26.61 24.66
N GLY A 695 6.40 27.46 25.61
CA GLY A 695 7.77 27.50 26.14
C GLY A 695 8.80 28.12 25.19
N GLY A 696 8.39 29.06 24.33
CA GLY A 696 9.30 29.84 23.48
C GLY A 696 9.54 29.29 22.06
N GLY A 697 8.90 28.18 21.67
CA GLY A 697 8.98 27.62 20.32
C GLY A 697 8.14 28.36 19.28
N SER A 698 8.32 28.04 18.00
CA SER A 698 7.51 28.62 16.92
C SER A 698 6.21 27.83 16.70
N ALA A 699 5.09 28.54 16.61
CA ALA A 699 3.80 27.94 16.30
C ALA A 699 3.67 27.66 14.81
N GLY A 700 2.87 26.64 14.47
CA GLY A 700 2.73 26.16 13.11
C GLY A 700 2.08 27.17 12.18
N HIS A 701 2.49 27.20 10.92
CA HIS A 701 1.79 27.96 9.89
C HIS A 701 0.45 27.29 9.53
N GLY A 702 -0.54 28.11 9.17
CA GLY A 702 -1.76 27.61 8.56
C GLY A 702 -1.50 27.02 7.18
N GLY A 703 -2.21 25.95 6.84
CA GLY A 703 -2.10 25.29 5.55
C GLY A 703 -2.74 26.07 4.42
N VAL A 704 -2.30 25.83 3.19
CA VAL A 704 -2.87 26.47 1.99
C VAL A 704 -4.25 25.87 1.67
N GLY A 705 -5.23 26.70 1.32
CA GLY A 705 -6.53 26.26 0.83
C GLY A 705 -6.46 25.63 -0.55
N GLY A 706 -7.28 24.61 -0.79
CA GLY A 706 -7.33 23.88 -2.06
C GLY A 706 -7.97 24.69 -3.18
N GLY A 707 -7.56 24.44 -4.41
CA GLY A 707 -8.18 25.08 -5.58
C GLY A 707 -9.60 24.56 -5.84
N GLY A 708 -10.46 25.39 -6.42
CA GLY A 708 -11.74 24.94 -6.97
C GLY A 708 -11.54 24.22 -8.31
N GLY A 709 -12.38 23.22 -8.59
CA GLY A 709 -12.36 22.51 -9.87
C GLY A 709 -13.00 23.33 -10.98
N ASN A 710 -12.60 23.10 -12.23
CA ASN A 710 -13.17 23.82 -13.37
C ASN A 710 -14.58 23.31 -13.69
N GLY A 711 -15.42 24.20 -14.22
CA GLY A 711 -16.69 23.82 -14.80
C GLY A 711 -16.51 23.10 -16.13
N GLY A 712 -17.36 22.13 -16.39
CA GLY A 712 -17.38 21.36 -17.63
C GLY A 712 -17.93 22.17 -18.80
N HIS A 713 -17.51 21.82 -20.01
CA HIS A 713 -17.99 22.48 -21.22
C HIS A 713 -19.42 22.06 -21.58
N GLY A 714 -20.23 23.03 -22.02
CA GLY A 714 -21.47 22.73 -22.73
C GLY A 714 -21.16 22.25 -24.15
N THR A 715 -22.00 21.37 -24.71
CA THR A 715 -21.81 20.86 -26.07
C THR A 715 -22.59 21.66 -27.10
N ASP A 716 -22.12 21.60 -28.36
CA ASP A 716 -22.75 22.27 -29.48
C ASP A 716 -24.17 21.74 -29.75
N GLY A 717 -25.06 22.64 -30.20
CA GLY A 717 -26.35 22.25 -30.77
C GLY A 717 -26.18 21.64 -32.17
N THR A 718 -27.08 20.73 -32.55
CA THR A 718 -27.02 20.06 -33.86
C THR A 718 -27.26 20.99 -35.06
N ALA A 719 -26.57 20.76 -36.18
CA ALA A 719 -26.77 21.50 -37.43
C ALA A 719 -27.95 20.92 -38.24
N GLY A 720 -28.87 21.78 -38.72
CA GLY A 720 -29.87 21.41 -39.74
C GLY A 720 -31.33 21.80 -39.51
N VAL A 721 -31.75 22.18 -38.29
CA VAL A 721 -33.16 22.53 -37.98
C VAL A 721 -33.24 23.78 -37.08
N ALA A 722 -34.29 24.59 -37.24
CA ALA A 722 -34.40 25.93 -36.65
C ALA A 722 -34.50 25.95 -35.11
N GLY A 723 -33.73 26.85 -34.46
CA GLY A 723 -34.02 27.35 -33.11
C GLY A 723 -33.40 26.64 -31.89
N HIS A 724 -32.54 25.62 -32.06
CA HIS A 724 -31.97 24.89 -30.91
C HIS A 724 -30.59 25.43 -30.49
N GLY A 725 -30.47 25.79 -29.21
CA GLY A 725 -29.28 26.44 -28.67
C GLY A 725 -28.16 25.49 -28.23
N GLY A 726 -26.95 26.03 -28.06
CA GLY A 726 -25.84 25.28 -27.45
C GLY A 726 -26.05 25.08 -25.95
N GLY A 727 -25.42 24.04 -25.39
CA GLY A 727 -25.45 23.76 -23.96
C GLY A 727 -24.72 24.83 -23.15
N ALA A 728 -25.18 25.11 -21.93
CA ALA A 728 -24.50 26.01 -21.03
C ALA A 728 -23.21 25.40 -20.49
N GLY A 729 -22.20 26.23 -20.27
CA GLY A 729 -21.01 25.84 -19.53
C GLY A 729 -21.32 25.68 -18.04
N GLY A 730 -20.66 24.72 -17.40
CA GLY A 730 -20.77 24.51 -15.96
C GLY A 730 -20.06 25.59 -15.16
N ALA A 731 -20.56 25.94 -13.97
CA ALA A 731 -19.88 26.88 -13.09
C ALA A 731 -18.56 26.28 -12.56
N GLY A 732 -17.53 27.11 -12.40
CA GLY A 732 -16.31 26.77 -11.69
C GLY A 732 -16.54 26.64 -10.19
N GLY A 733 -15.76 25.78 -9.55
CA GLY A 733 -15.83 25.55 -8.11
C GLY A 733 -15.21 26.68 -7.30
N ASP A 734 -15.80 26.99 -6.16
CA ASP A 734 -15.20 27.89 -5.17
C ASP A 734 -13.91 27.27 -4.61
N ALA A 735 -12.90 28.10 -4.35
CA ALA A 735 -11.68 27.65 -3.70
C ALA A 735 -11.85 27.51 -2.18
N GLY A 736 -10.98 26.72 -1.57
CA GLY A 736 -10.91 26.57 -0.12
C GLY A 736 -10.19 27.73 0.55
N ASP A 737 -10.61 28.05 1.77
CA ASP A 737 -9.92 29.04 2.61
C ASP A 737 -8.59 28.50 3.11
N GLY A 738 -7.63 29.40 3.32
CA GLY A 738 -6.37 29.11 3.99
C GLY A 738 -6.57 28.86 5.49
N GLY A 739 -5.75 27.97 6.04
CA GLY A 739 -5.78 27.59 7.44
C GLY A 739 -5.30 28.72 8.36
N LYS A 740 -5.79 28.73 9.59
CA LYS A 740 -5.31 29.69 10.59
C LYS A 740 -3.90 29.31 11.05
N GLY A 741 -3.05 30.31 11.27
CA GLY A 741 -1.78 30.13 11.95
C GLY A 741 -1.98 29.73 13.41
N GLY A 742 -1.01 29.00 13.95
CA GLY A 742 -1.03 28.53 15.33
C GLY A 742 -0.67 29.63 16.33
N ASP A 743 -1.23 29.53 17.52
CA ASP A 743 -0.92 30.43 18.63
C ASP A 743 0.40 30.04 19.31
N ALA A 744 1.15 31.05 19.77
CA ALA A 744 2.40 30.86 20.50
C ALA A 744 2.32 31.43 21.92
N LEU A 745 2.71 30.62 22.90
CA LEU A 745 2.71 31.00 24.31
C LEU A 745 4.16 31.15 24.84
N ASP A 746 4.31 31.89 25.94
CA ASP A 746 5.57 32.07 26.68
C ASP A 746 6.75 32.62 25.84
N GLY A 747 6.51 33.67 25.04
CA GLY A 747 7.55 34.35 24.26
C GLY A 747 7.93 33.68 22.93
N GLY A 748 7.16 32.67 22.50
CA GLY A 748 7.31 32.03 21.18
C GLY A 748 6.77 32.88 20.03
N THR A 749 7.08 32.49 18.79
CA THR A 749 6.62 33.18 17.58
C THR A 749 5.33 32.56 17.04
N ALA A 750 4.27 33.35 16.90
CA ALA A 750 3.00 32.88 16.33
C ALA A 750 3.14 32.52 14.84
N GLY A 751 2.33 31.56 14.39
CA GLY A 751 2.36 31.09 13.01
C GLY A 751 1.60 32.03 12.08
N ALA A 752 2.13 32.25 10.89
CA ALA A 752 1.39 32.92 9.81
C ALA A 752 0.16 32.11 9.36
N GLY A 753 -0.87 32.81 8.86
CA GLY A 753 -2.02 32.20 8.21
C GLY A 753 -1.67 31.62 6.84
N GLY A 754 -2.37 30.58 6.43
CA GLY A 754 -2.18 29.95 5.13
C GLY A 754 -2.85 30.74 4.01
N ALA A 755 -2.32 30.65 2.79
CA ALA A 755 -2.95 31.29 1.63
C ALA A 755 -4.29 30.61 1.26
N GLY A 756 -5.23 31.38 0.74
CA GLY A 756 -6.46 30.88 0.14
C GLY A 756 -6.20 30.19 -1.20
N GLY A 757 -7.06 29.24 -1.56
CA GLY A 757 -6.99 28.54 -2.83
C GLY A 757 -7.43 29.39 -4.01
N LYS A 758 -7.01 28.99 -5.21
CA LYS A 758 -7.50 29.59 -6.47
C LYS A 758 -8.83 28.97 -6.88
N ALA A 759 -9.79 29.78 -7.31
CA ALA A 759 -11.06 29.25 -7.77
C ALA A 759 -10.95 28.56 -9.14
N GLY A 760 -11.90 27.68 -9.43
CA GLY A 760 -12.01 27.05 -10.73
C GLY A 760 -12.59 27.99 -11.78
N ASN A 761 -12.20 27.81 -13.03
CA ASN A 761 -12.79 28.56 -14.13
C ASN A 761 -14.16 27.97 -14.50
N GLY A 762 -15.07 28.82 -14.98
CA GLY A 762 -16.31 28.38 -15.60
C GLY A 762 -16.05 27.68 -16.93
N GLY A 763 -16.87 26.69 -17.25
CA GLY A 763 -16.81 25.97 -18.51
C GLY A 763 -17.28 26.85 -19.67
N GLY A 764 -16.64 26.71 -20.83
CA GLY A 764 -17.13 27.31 -22.08
C GLY A 764 -18.49 26.72 -22.49
N ALA A 765 -19.33 27.53 -23.11
CA ALA A 765 -20.61 27.08 -23.63
C ALA A 765 -20.49 26.43 -25.01
N GLY A 766 -21.50 25.63 -25.35
CA GLY A 766 -21.67 25.12 -26.70
C GLY A 766 -22.16 26.20 -27.66
N SER A 767 -21.78 26.09 -28.92
CA SER A 767 -22.31 26.91 -30.00
C SER A 767 -23.73 26.48 -30.41
N GLY A 768 -24.50 27.42 -30.96
CA GLY A 768 -25.83 27.14 -31.48
C GLY A 768 -25.80 26.36 -32.80
N GLY A 769 -26.85 25.59 -33.07
CA GLY A 769 -26.96 24.82 -34.31
C GLY A 769 -27.00 25.70 -35.57
N LYS A 770 -26.27 25.31 -36.63
CA LYS A 770 -26.32 25.97 -37.95
C LYS A 770 -27.56 25.50 -38.71
N GLY A 771 -28.49 26.42 -39.05
CA GLY A 771 -29.82 26.07 -39.59
C GLY A 771 -30.31 26.96 -40.74
N THR A 772 -31.33 26.48 -41.47
CA THR A 772 -31.88 27.11 -42.68
C THR A 772 -32.92 28.21 -42.43
N PHE A 773 -33.52 28.29 -41.23
CA PHE A 773 -34.66 29.19 -40.97
C PHE A 773 -34.51 30.12 -39.76
N ASP A 774 -33.75 29.74 -38.72
CA ASP A 774 -33.27 30.62 -37.64
C ASP A 774 -32.06 29.95 -36.97
N GLY A 775 -30.94 30.69 -36.82
CA GLY A 775 -29.75 30.18 -36.12
C GLY A 775 -30.03 29.99 -34.63
N GLY A 776 -29.62 28.85 -34.06
CA GLY A 776 -29.77 28.60 -32.63
C GLY A 776 -28.97 29.60 -31.78
N ALA A 777 -29.47 29.97 -30.60
CA ALA A 777 -28.69 30.79 -29.66
C ALA A 777 -27.51 29.97 -29.11
N GLY A 778 -26.32 30.57 -28.99
CA GLY A 778 -25.23 29.92 -28.27
C GLY A 778 -25.58 29.75 -26.79
N GLY A 779 -24.99 28.76 -26.14
CA GLY A 779 -25.12 28.58 -24.69
C GLY A 779 -24.47 29.73 -23.92
N ALA A 780 -24.88 29.91 -22.66
CA ALA A 780 -24.16 30.79 -21.75
C ALA A 780 -22.89 30.08 -21.23
N GLY A 781 -21.76 30.78 -21.16
CA GLY A 781 -20.58 30.28 -20.46
C GLY A 781 -20.86 30.16 -18.97
N GLY A 782 -20.18 29.25 -18.29
CA GLY A 782 -20.33 29.08 -16.85
C GLY A 782 -19.68 30.22 -16.07
N ASP A 783 -20.21 30.55 -14.90
CA ASP A 783 -19.56 31.50 -14.01
C ASP A 783 -18.25 30.91 -13.44
N GLY A 784 -17.23 31.74 -13.22
CA GLY A 784 -16.04 31.33 -12.49
C GLY A 784 -16.31 31.20 -10.99
N GLY A 785 -15.54 30.36 -10.30
CA GLY A 785 -15.65 30.18 -8.86
C GLY A 785 -15.12 31.38 -8.07
N LYS A 786 -15.44 31.42 -6.77
CA LYS A 786 -14.90 32.42 -5.85
C LYS A 786 -13.53 32.01 -5.30
N ALA A 787 -12.64 32.99 -5.18
CA ALA A 787 -11.37 32.84 -4.50
C ALA A 787 -11.55 32.40 -3.04
N GLY A 788 -10.61 31.61 -2.55
CA GLY A 788 -10.50 31.30 -1.13
C GLY A 788 -9.95 32.48 -0.35
N ASN A 789 -10.43 32.68 0.87
CA ASN A 789 -9.85 33.67 1.76
C ASN A 789 -8.52 33.18 2.31
N GLY A 790 -7.58 34.08 2.56
CA GLY A 790 -6.40 33.76 3.35
C GLY A 790 -6.76 33.52 4.81
N GLY A 791 -6.01 32.64 5.47
CA GLY A 791 -6.17 32.33 6.88
C GLY A 791 -5.69 33.46 7.77
N ALA A 792 -6.27 33.57 8.97
CA ALA A 792 -5.77 34.49 9.98
C ALA A 792 -4.40 34.03 10.51
N GLY A 793 -3.49 34.95 10.80
CA GLY A 793 -2.30 34.65 11.58
C GLY A 793 -2.64 34.33 13.03
N GLY A 794 -1.79 33.54 13.68
CA GLY A 794 -1.91 33.20 15.10
C GLY A 794 -1.54 34.37 16.02
N ILE A 795 -1.77 34.18 17.31
CA ILE A 795 -1.53 35.19 18.34
C ILE A 795 -0.40 34.74 19.28
N ASP A 796 0.53 35.65 19.57
CA ASP A 796 1.59 35.42 20.55
C ASP A 796 1.18 35.82 21.99
N SER A 797 2.00 35.45 22.97
CA SER A 797 1.77 35.79 24.39
C SER A 797 1.70 37.29 24.73
N ASN A 798 2.16 38.17 23.83
CA ASN A 798 2.06 39.62 23.97
C ASN A 798 0.79 40.19 23.28
N GLY A 799 -0.02 39.31 22.68
CA GLY A 799 -1.20 39.68 21.88
C GLY A 799 -0.86 40.18 20.48
N GLN A 800 0.38 39.99 20.00
CA GLN A 800 0.76 40.32 18.63
C GLN A 800 0.22 39.24 17.68
N VAL A 801 -0.36 39.69 16.57
CA VAL A 801 -0.95 38.81 15.55
C VAL A 801 0.07 38.66 14.42
N ALA A 802 0.37 37.42 14.05
CA ALA A 802 1.20 37.12 12.90
C ALA A 802 0.53 37.51 11.58
N ASP A 803 1.30 37.50 10.49
CA ASP A 803 0.77 37.80 9.16
C ASP A 803 -0.35 36.83 8.79
N GLY A 804 -1.46 37.37 8.28
CA GLY A 804 -2.49 36.57 7.63
C GLY A 804 -2.00 36.05 6.28
N GLY A 805 -2.64 35.00 5.79
CA GLY A 805 -2.38 34.51 4.44
C GLY A 805 -3.00 35.42 3.39
N ASP A 806 -2.44 35.36 2.18
CA ASP A 806 -3.02 36.00 1.02
C ASP A 806 -4.31 35.28 0.59
N GLY A 807 -5.29 36.03 0.10
CA GLY A 807 -6.43 35.44 -0.60
C GLY A 807 -6.01 34.85 -1.94
N GLY A 808 -6.80 33.89 -2.44
CA GLY A 808 -6.56 33.32 -3.75
C GLY A 808 -7.09 34.17 -4.91
N ASP A 809 -6.87 33.68 -6.12
CA ASP A 809 -7.41 34.28 -7.34
C ASP A 809 -8.84 33.77 -7.59
N GLY A 810 -9.72 34.65 -8.05
CA GLY A 810 -11.06 34.27 -8.52
C GLY A 810 -10.99 33.52 -9.86
N GLY A 811 -12.00 32.71 -10.14
CA GLY A 811 -12.12 31.98 -11.38
C GLY A 811 -12.58 32.88 -12.51
N ASN A 812 -12.08 32.63 -13.71
CA ASN A 812 -12.61 33.28 -14.90
C ASN A 812 -13.95 32.64 -15.28
N GLY A 813 -14.91 33.46 -15.75
CA GLY A 813 -16.09 32.94 -16.42
C GLY A 813 -15.71 32.25 -17.72
N GLY A 814 -16.52 31.26 -18.12
CA GLY A 814 -16.38 30.58 -19.40
C GLY A 814 -16.86 31.45 -20.56
N ASP A 815 -16.30 31.19 -21.73
CA ASP A 815 -16.70 31.87 -22.95
C ASP A 815 -18.14 31.48 -23.34
N GLY A 816 -18.93 32.47 -23.73
CA GLY A 816 -20.27 32.25 -24.28
C GLY A 816 -20.21 31.60 -25.66
N GLY A 817 -21.20 30.77 -25.97
CA GLY A 817 -21.31 30.12 -27.27
C GLY A 817 -21.68 31.11 -28.36
N ASN A 818 -21.16 30.90 -29.56
CA ASN A 818 -21.59 31.66 -30.72
C ASN A 818 -22.99 31.20 -31.16
N GLY A 819 -23.85 32.15 -31.54
CA GLY A 819 -25.11 31.82 -32.22
C GLY A 819 -24.84 31.19 -33.59
N GLY A 820 -25.73 30.29 -34.04
CA GLY A 820 -25.61 29.64 -35.33
C GLY A 820 -25.76 30.62 -36.50
N ASP A 821 -25.04 30.37 -37.60
CA ASP A 821 -25.17 31.14 -38.85
C ASP A 821 -26.56 30.88 -39.47
N GLY A 822 -27.52 31.78 -39.24
CA GLY A 822 -28.80 31.76 -39.95
C GLY A 822 -28.62 32.22 -41.41
N SER A 823 -29.30 31.59 -42.36
CA SER A 823 -29.36 32.14 -43.73
C SER A 823 -30.02 33.52 -43.72
N PRO A 824 -29.45 34.54 -44.39
CA PRO A 824 -30.09 35.85 -44.51
C PRO A 824 -31.22 35.77 -45.54
N VAL A 825 -32.35 35.16 -45.17
CA VAL A 825 -33.59 35.32 -45.93
C VAL A 825 -34.34 36.49 -45.31
N GLY A 826 -34.25 37.64 -45.97
CA GLY A 826 -34.72 38.91 -45.43
C GLY A 826 -36.19 38.89 -45.02
N ALA A 827 -36.45 39.20 -43.74
CA ALA A 827 -37.19 40.40 -43.34
C ALA A 827 -37.22 40.52 -41.81
N GLY A 828 -36.57 41.54 -41.28
CA GLY A 828 -36.95 42.22 -40.03
C GLY A 828 -37.06 41.38 -38.76
N GLY A 829 -35.93 40.91 -38.22
CA GLY A 829 -35.83 40.45 -36.83
C GLY A 829 -34.55 40.97 -36.21
N THR A 830 -34.65 41.76 -35.15
CA THR A 830 -33.53 42.43 -34.49
C THR A 830 -32.50 41.42 -33.97
N GLY A 831 -31.31 41.40 -34.57
CA GLY A 831 -30.16 40.67 -34.05
C GLY A 831 -29.86 41.14 -32.63
N GLY A 832 -30.03 40.23 -31.67
CA GLY A 832 -29.63 40.43 -30.28
C GLY A 832 -28.12 40.59 -30.20
N ILE A 833 -27.69 41.80 -29.87
CA ILE A 833 -26.34 42.08 -29.40
C ILE A 833 -26.20 41.31 -28.09
N GLY A 834 -25.23 40.40 -28.02
CA GLY A 834 -24.89 39.64 -26.82
C GLY A 834 -24.74 40.59 -25.64
N THR A 835 -25.48 40.33 -24.57
CA THR A 835 -25.26 41.04 -23.30
C THR A 835 -23.88 40.67 -22.79
N ALA A 836 -23.06 41.70 -22.63
CA ALA A 836 -21.75 41.66 -22.02
C ALA A 836 -21.75 40.85 -20.72
N GLY A 837 -20.66 40.08 -20.54
CA GLY A 837 -20.37 39.30 -19.35
C GLY A 837 -20.49 40.12 -18.06
N GLY A 838 -20.97 39.44 -17.02
CA GLY A 838 -21.14 39.99 -15.69
C GLY A 838 -19.85 40.56 -15.12
N ALA A 839 -19.99 41.68 -14.42
CA ALA A 839 -18.91 42.41 -13.78
C ALA A 839 -18.18 41.54 -12.74
N GLY A 840 -16.90 41.26 -12.99
CA GLY A 840 -15.96 40.80 -11.97
C GLY A 840 -15.66 41.93 -10.98
N GLY A 841 -15.95 41.69 -9.70
CA GLY A 841 -15.75 42.64 -8.60
C GLY A 841 -14.28 42.99 -8.39
N GLY A 842 -14.02 44.28 -8.19
CA GLY A 842 -12.69 44.82 -7.97
C GLY A 842 -12.09 44.47 -6.62
N GLY A 843 -10.78 44.22 -6.63
CA GLY A 843 -9.92 44.09 -5.45
C GLY A 843 -8.50 44.53 -5.81
N GLY A 844 -8.33 45.79 -6.22
CA GLY A 844 -7.01 46.36 -6.51
C GLY A 844 -6.37 46.94 -5.25
N ALA A 845 -5.39 46.24 -4.69
CA ALA A 845 -4.37 46.84 -3.83
C ALA A 845 -3.08 46.96 -4.63
N VAL A 846 -2.91 48.11 -5.30
CA VAL A 846 -1.63 48.50 -5.92
C VAL A 846 -0.74 49.08 -4.83
N SER A 847 0.39 48.42 -4.55
CA SER A 847 1.52 49.06 -3.87
C SER A 847 2.85 48.64 -4.49
N GLY A 848 3.48 49.60 -5.17
CA GLY A 848 4.92 49.85 -5.07
C GLY A 848 5.88 48.93 -5.84
N ARG A 849 6.31 49.37 -7.03
CA ARG A 849 7.73 49.29 -7.41
C ARG A 849 8.14 50.38 -8.40
N PRO A 850 9.13 51.21 -8.08
CA PRO A 850 9.82 52.03 -9.08
C PRO A 850 11.08 51.33 -9.61
N GLY A 851 11.30 51.48 -10.91
CA GLY A 851 12.62 51.37 -11.54
C GLY A 851 12.84 50.08 -12.34
N GLN A 852 12.89 50.22 -13.67
CA GLN A 852 14.14 50.06 -14.41
C GLN A 852 14.02 50.63 -15.84
N ASN A 853 15.08 51.32 -16.24
CA ASN A 853 15.29 51.98 -17.53
C ASN A 853 15.47 50.98 -18.69
N GLY A 854 15.18 51.46 -19.90
CA GLY A 854 15.63 50.94 -21.19
C GLY A 854 14.45 50.43 -22.02
N SER A 855 14.12 50.97 -23.19
CA SER A 855 14.97 51.54 -24.24
C SER A 855 14.21 52.55 -25.10
N GLU A 856 14.92 53.60 -25.51
CA GLU A 856 14.57 54.43 -26.66
C GLU A 856 14.75 53.62 -27.96
N GLY A 857 13.77 53.71 -28.86
CA GLY A 857 13.83 53.20 -30.23
C GLY A 857 12.65 53.79 -31.04
N GLN A 858 12.99 54.73 -31.91
CA GLN A 858 12.15 55.71 -32.62
C GLN A 858 11.12 55.15 -33.63
N PRO A 859 10.15 55.99 -34.09
CA PRO A 859 8.92 55.58 -34.77
C PRO A 859 9.02 55.48 -36.30
N GLY A 860 8.20 54.60 -36.88
CA GLY A 860 7.88 54.48 -38.30
C GLY A 860 6.53 53.82 -38.49
#